data_AF-A0A2V2X470-F1
#
_entry.id   AF-A0A2V2X470-F1
#
_cell.length_a   1.000
_cell.length_b   1.000
_cell.length_c   1.000
_cell.angle_alpha   90.00
_cell.angle_beta   90.00
_cell.angle_gamma   90.00
#
_symmetry.space_group_name_H-M   'P 1'
#
loop_
_entity.id
_entity.type
_entity.pdbx_description
1 polymer ?
#
loop_
_entity_poly.entity_id
_entity_poly.type
_entity_poly.pdbx_seq_one_letter_code
_entity_poly.pdbx_strand_id
1 'polypeptide(L)'
;MPVVFYRSVSDGWRVGVAASLDGANIIVRDGPMEETVSSLDIFNPQASDAGSDAQLLLHMSDQPSVFLHTKNAALMSPTPLVGLPPVIELIRYRAANDEFLTSVGDNFFVLLGEGSFTGSNPSGRDIALKAALAWKGSQKHQVVVSCGHALPSLCGYFLDTCCALFEVTPVRRSMIAAGMNVISAFTSTIGRKHLCYLQAQLCIKGASHHQLQDVRFECNHLLVSGIGDTNEFNFKIFSYILYGLSDEERERLYINQKQRSFVCQTSILDTTLVARLQEEYVSFTRATETLGLSSSTLQAIFRQVAAVVHLTEMEFYADGTLSNLSALRGLARLFQLDVEECITIFSSRAVCVAAARLIYRGVVLKLVKKVNAALQFSGESKPLPPSITLVAVPPPPPAESVDLENISLATMYEEMTQAFLCSSDHEVMLWQRAGFRVPEKLQEIFNPLDNYGLLKVLYGLGGVLSVARTLQGEEKMRLALTNCAKSAHVKLNATTLMLTIEHSFGARQYQFPRTTDQLTKLKSVYHAEFTDVRTFLLENADVETQETLHLLAQTENGTAEHVVGEEMIHVKPLLDVMRDDKNMFWWIGGVQLGAGFNGDSVEKQLRETPLRCALELRRQMPHLYITCQVGFIASTFRMLLPPANTHATENCKVAEAILCAAGATYHVTPEGFLVAAGSLVEMHMKVKEHIHRHVTLIQAFARTLFCGNKLKKRAGAWGDLLQKIDLQRKKVTGDEKYRFQNRRLHHVQLLDLMEEENTARSRISEECWGKYISLQHSFQEQMEILLVQVVASSIHKEEKHLHLAMRHNHNEKLRMIEDYIKERVTKHRAHLDSVIEEQLGGKCHQKYTEKLNRAHECLLREREKGELRRKQMESALERKRSKSEASRMAREQEVQEKNKKLLLRQHQSRAVRDKIQQARDDFNETIQAQMLLQDMESKITRQVREEVMSFRRQETDRLTQRLCEERKRREAAAIQAAKINERRSVQRELCVQRTKEVQESRRRHVMQKQLDMQQRQQRAAERLERAREQQRRKVMWEILGAETSLRKLPLYEHRSGKTYLRRNKSDGQLSEPLVLSSGKKAYKRILSESSLRGLLEYHTTKPRANSPYPYATPKR
;
A
#
# COMPACT_ATOMS: atom_id res chain seq x y z
N MET A 1 36.67 -8.90 40.48
CA MET A 1 36.27 -9.82 39.39
C MET A 1 36.06 -8.97 38.15
N PRO A 2 36.82 -9.15 37.07
CA PRO A 2 36.64 -8.42 35.83
C PRO A 2 35.35 -8.86 35.12
N VAL A 3 34.65 -7.90 34.51
CA VAL A 3 33.60 -8.17 33.53
C VAL A 3 34.29 -8.42 32.18
N VAL A 4 33.89 -9.45 31.45
CA VAL A 4 34.50 -9.87 30.19
C VAL A 4 33.44 -10.32 29.18
N PHE A 5 33.79 -10.36 27.90
CA PHE A 5 33.07 -11.18 26.96
C PHE A 5 33.56 -12.62 27.09
N TYR A 6 32.65 -13.59 27.17
CA TYR A 6 32.95 -15.02 27.25
C TYR A 6 32.04 -15.79 26.30
N ARG A 7 32.44 -17.00 25.90
CA ARG A 7 31.61 -17.85 25.04
C ARG A 7 30.83 -18.86 25.87
N SER A 8 29.52 -18.63 26.01
CA SER A 8 28.60 -19.58 26.64
C SER A 8 28.39 -20.81 25.74
N VAL A 9 28.28 -21.98 26.35
CA VAL A 9 28.05 -23.27 25.66
C VAL A 9 26.67 -23.32 24.99
N SER A 10 25.69 -22.56 25.48
CA SER A 10 24.32 -22.52 24.92
C SER A 10 24.09 -21.33 23.97
N ASP A 11 24.63 -20.16 24.30
CA ASP A 11 24.28 -18.89 23.67
C ASP A 11 25.37 -18.32 22.74
N GLY A 12 26.60 -18.85 22.77
CA GLY A 12 27.78 -18.24 22.15
C GLY A 12 28.29 -17.03 22.94
N TRP A 13 28.93 -16.06 22.26
CA TRP A 13 29.50 -14.87 22.91
C TRP A 13 28.48 -14.07 23.74
N ARG A 14 28.79 -13.83 25.02
CA ARG A 14 27.98 -13.17 26.05
C ARG A 14 28.85 -12.29 26.95
N VAL A 15 28.24 -11.41 27.74
CA VAL A 15 28.93 -10.69 28.82
C VAL A 15 28.79 -11.45 30.14
N GLY A 16 29.86 -11.56 30.92
CA GLY A 16 29.85 -12.21 32.23
C GLY A 16 30.97 -11.73 33.15
N VAL A 17 30.89 -12.11 34.42
CA VAL A 17 31.83 -11.73 35.48
C VAL A 17 32.77 -12.90 35.77
N ALA A 18 34.04 -12.79 35.36
CA ALA A 18 35.04 -13.84 35.57
C ALA A 18 35.55 -13.84 37.03
N ALA A 19 35.61 -15.03 37.65
CA ALA A 19 36.08 -15.18 39.02
C ALA A 19 37.59 -14.89 39.15
N SER A 20 38.37 -15.34 38.17
CA SER A 20 39.79 -14.99 37.94
C SER A 20 40.04 -14.97 36.41
N LEU A 21 41.18 -14.44 35.98
CA LEU A 21 41.70 -14.62 34.61
C LEU A 21 42.91 -15.56 34.55
N ASP A 22 43.37 -16.05 35.70
CA ASP A 22 44.52 -16.96 35.80
C ASP A 22 44.09 -18.42 35.64
N GLY A 23 44.48 -19.06 34.54
CA GLY A 23 44.27 -20.49 34.30
C GLY A 23 43.98 -20.86 32.84
N ALA A 24 43.93 -22.17 32.57
CA ALA A 24 43.47 -22.70 31.27
C ALA A 24 41.94 -22.75 31.16
N ASN A 25 41.26 -22.88 32.30
CA ASN A 25 39.81 -22.87 32.44
C ASN A 25 39.44 -21.79 33.47
N ILE A 26 38.43 -20.98 33.17
CA ILE A 26 37.97 -19.85 33.98
C ILE A 26 36.48 -20.04 34.29
N ILE A 27 36.10 -19.77 35.54
CA ILE A 27 34.70 -19.74 35.98
C ILE A 27 34.15 -18.34 35.72
N VAL A 28 33.03 -18.25 35.00
CA VAL A 28 32.34 -17.00 34.66
C VAL A 28 30.91 -17.04 35.19
N ARG A 29 30.45 -15.93 35.76
CA ARG A 29 29.07 -15.71 36.23
C ARG A 29 28.27 -14.86 35.26
N ASP A 30 27.18 -15.39 34.73
CA ASP A 30 26.13 -14.62 34.04
C ASP A 30 24.84 -14.69 34.87
N GLY A 31 24.52 -13.60 35.57
CA GLY A 31 23.41 -13.54 36.51
C GLY A 31 23.48 -14.65 37.57
N PRO A 32 22.51 -15.58 37.62
CA PRO A 32 22.51 -16.72 38.55
C PRO A 32 23.26 -17.96 38.04
N MET A 33 23.78 -17.96 36.81
CA MET A 33 24.48 -19.11 36.21
C MET A 33 26.00 -19.00 36.41
N GLU A 34 26.65 -20.14 36.66
CA GLU A 34 28.10 -20.31 36.62
C GLU A 34 28.48 -21.28 35.50
N GLU A 35 29.26 -20.80 34.54
CA GLU A 35 29.86 -21.62 33.47
C GLU A 35 31.38 -21.71 33.68
N THR A 36 31.97 -22.87 33.35
CA THR A 36 33.43 -23.03 33.27
C THR A 36 33.82 -23.12 31.80
N VAL A 37 34.60 -22.15 31.33
CA VAL A 37 34.99 -22.00 29.91
C VAL A 37 36.51 -21.92 29.77
N SER A 38 37.04 -22.14 28.56
CA SER A 38 38.49 -21.98 28.33
C SER A 38 38.90 -20.51 28.40
N SER A 39 40.13 -20.24 28.83
CA SER A 39 40.71 -18.88 28.72
C SER A 39 40.92 -18.43 27.27
N LEU A 40 40.86 -19.35 26.28
CA LEU A 40 40.81 -19.01 24.86
C LEU A 40 39.43 -18.50 24.40
N ASP A 41 38.36 -18.83 25.12
CA ASP A 41 36.97 -18.44 24.85
C ASP A 41 36.56 -17.19 25.66
N ILE A 42 37.53 -16.39 26.12
CA ILE A 42 37.33 -15.13 26.86
C ILE A 42 38.04 -13.97 26.14
N PHE A 43 37.31 -12.89 25.93
CA PHE A 43 37.81 -11.64 25.37
C PHE A 43 37.65 -10.51 26.40
N ASN A 44 38.75 -10.09 27.02
CA ASN A 44 38.79 -8.92 27.89
C ASN A 44 39.21 -7.67 27.08
N PRO A 45 38.32 -6.68 26.87
CA PRO A 45 38.67 -5.47 26.13
C PRO A 45 39.75 -4.60 26.80
N GLN A 46 39.95 -4.74 28.12
CA GLN A 46 41.01 -4.04 28.87
C GLN A 46 42.42 -4.44 28.43
N ALA A 47 42.60 -5.63 27.84
CA ALA A 47 43.88 -6.12 27.33
C ALA A 47 44.21 -5.62 25.92
N SER A 48 43.38 -4.76 25.32
CA SER A 48 43.61 -4.15 24.01
C SER A 48 44.18 -2.73 24.12
N ASP A 49 44.84 -2.23 23.07
CA ASP A 49 45.35 -0.85 22.92
C ASP A 49 44.35 0.28 23.24
N ALA A 50 43.04 -0.02 23.37
CA ALA A 50 41.96 0.92 23.68
C ALA A 50 41.35 0.71 25.09
N GLY A 51 42.12 0.14 26.03
CA GLY A 51 41.63 -0.51 27.26
C GLY A 51 40.94 0.34 28.34
N SER A 52 40.89 1.67 28.23
CA SER A 52 40.10 2.52 29.14
C SER A 52 38.62 2.53 28.76
N ASP A 53 38.31 3.02 27.56
CA ASP A 53 36.97 3.44 27.18
C ASP A 53 36.11 2.23 26.81
N ALA A 54 36.75 1.17 26.28
CA ALA A 54 36.11 -0.08 25.85
C ALA A 54 35.39 -0.84 26.99
N GLN A 55 35.54 -0.41 28.26
CA GLN A 55 34.77 -0.95 29.38
C GLN A 55 33.26 -0.69 29.23
N LEU A 56 32.85 0.41 28.60
CA LEU A 56 31.42 0.70 28.36
C LEU A 56 30.75 -0.31 27.41
N LEU A 57 31.52 -1.08 26.63
CA LEU A 57 31.01 -2.19 25.81
C LEU A 57 30.49 -3.35 26.66
N LEU A 58 30.97 -3.50 27.89
CA LEU A 58 30.51 -4.51 28.86
C LEU A 58 29.26 -4.05 29.63
N HIS A 59 28.86 -2.78 29.46
CA HIS A 59 27.80 -2.09 30.20
C HIS A 59 26.73 -1.51 29.26
N MET A 60 26.43 -2.21 28.15
CA MET A 60 25.45 -1.73 27.14
C MET A 60 24.03 -1.51 27.70
N SER A 61 23.65 -2.26 28.74
CA SER A 61 22.42 -2.07 29.52
C SER A 61 22.31 -0.70 30.17
N ASP A 62 23.44 -0.09 30.51
CA ASP A 62 23.52 1.07 31.40
C ASP A 62 23.53 2.39 30.60
N GLN A 63 23.83 2.32 29.29
CA GLN A 63 23.80 3.45 28.34
C GLN A 63 23.06 3.10 27.03
N PRO A 64 21.79 2.63 27.08
CA PRO A 64 21.07 2.08 25.93
C PRO A 64 20.96 3.05 24.74
N SER A 65 20.92 4.35 25.01
CA SER A 65 20.85 5.41 23.99
C SER A 65 22.06 5.41 23.04
N VAL A 66 23.27 5.13 23.54
CA VAL A 66 24.49 5.05 22.71
C VAL A 66 24.42 3.83 21.79
N PHE A 67 24.02 2.68 22.33
CA PHE A 67 24.06 1.40 21.63
C PHE A 67 22.89 1.19 20.67
N LEU A 68 21.71 1.77 20.93
CA LEU A 68 20.53 1.66 20.07
C LEU A 68 20.43 2.76 19.00
N HIS A 69 20.76 4.03 19.31
CA HIS A 69 20.55 5.13 18.36
C HIS A 69 21.68 5.28 17.32
N THR A 70 22.94 5.06 17.72
CA THR A 70 24.11 5.29 16.86
C THR A 70 24.36 4.10 15.93
N LYS A 71 23.62 4.04 14.81
CA LYS A 71 23.63 2.86 13.89
C LYS A 71 25.01 2.47 13.36
N ASN A 72 25.92 3.42 13.14
CA ASN A 72 27.30 3.17 12.71
C ASN A 72 28.23 2.86 13.88
N ALA A 73 28.64 1.59 13.98
CA ALA A 73 29.58 1.06 14.97
C ALA A 73 30.96 1.75 14.97
N ALA A 74 31.40 2.31 13.84
CA ALA A 74 32.67 3.02 13.75
C ALA A 74 32.65 4.42 14.40
N LEU A 75 31.45 4.98 14.66
CA LEU A 75 31.24 6.30 15.25
C LEU A 75 30.72 6.24 16.70
N MET A 76 30.65 5.04 17.28
CA MET A 76 30.30 4.84 18.68
C MET A 76 31.52 5.12 19.57
N SER A 77 31.28 5.68 20.76
CA SER A 77 32.30 5.90 21.78
C SER A 77 31.91 5.17 23.06
N PRO A 78 32.65 4.12 23.48
CA PRO A 78 33.73 3.45 22.74
C PRO A 78 33.22 2.76 21.47
N THR A 79 34.14 2.48 20.53
CA THR A 79 33.77 1.69 19.35
C THR A 79 33.78 0.18 19.67
N PRO A 80 32.72 -0.57 19.35
CA PRO A 80 32.70 -2.04 19.46
C PRO A 80 33.65 -2.71 18.46
N LEU A 81 34.20 -1.99 17.47
CA LEU A 81 35.12 -2.53 16.45
C LEU A 81 36.49 -2.97 17.00
N VAL A 82 36.67 -3.04 18.32
CA VAL A 82 37.88 -3.57 18.96
C VAL A 82 38.06 -5.09 18.80
N GLY A 83 37.00 -5.82 18.43
CA GLY A 83 37.04 -7.25 18.16
C GLY A 83 35.70 -7.78 17.61
N LEU A 84 35.63 -9.07 17.28
CA LEU A 84 34.39 -9.68 16.82
C LEU A 84 33.36 -9.94 17.95
N PRO A 85 33.74 -10.38 19.18
CA PRO A 85 32.76 -10.63 20.24
C PRO A 85 31.90 -9.41 20.66
N PRO A 86 32.46 -8.19 20.84
CA PRO A 86 31.63 -7.02 21.16
C PRO A 86 30.68 -6.61 20.03
N VAL A 87 31.05 -6.91 18.77
CA VAL A 87 30.17 -6.70 17.62
C VAL A 87 29.02 -7.71 17.60
N ILE A 88 29.30 -9.00 17.87
CA ILE A 88 28.26 -10.03 18.01
C ILE A 88 27.28 -9.65 19.13
N GLU A 89 27.78 -9.20 20.28
CA GLU A 89 26.90 -8.85 21.40
C GLU A 89 26.13 -7.53 21.18
N LEU A 90 26.72 -6.53 20.50
CA LEU A 90 25.96 -5.38 20.03
C LEU A 90 24.81 -5.80 19.11
N ILE A 91 25.09 -6.74 18.20
CA ILE A 91 24.10 -7.28 17.26
C ILE A 91 23.02 -8.07 18.01
N ARG A 92 23.36 -8.87 19.04
CA ARG A 92 22.41 -9.52 19.96
C ARG A 92 21.52 -8.50 20.65
N TYR A 93 22.13 -7.49 21.27
CA TYR A 93 21.46 -6.44 22.02
C TYR A 93 20.50 -5.62 21.14
N ARG A 94 20.91 -5.29 19.91
CA ARG A 94 20.05 -4.60 18.93
C ARG A 94 18.92 -5.49 18.42
N ALA A 95 19.18 -6.77 18.13
CA ALA A 95 18.14 -7.72 17.73
C ALA A 95 17.07 -7.92 18.82
N ALA A 96 17.47 -7.89 20.10
CA ALA A 96 16.56 -7.92 21.25
C ALA A 96 15.76 -6.61 21.44
N ASN A 97 16.04 -5.57 20.67
CA ASN A 97 15.38 -4.25 20.67
C ASN A 97 14.85 -3.87 19.26
N ASP A 98 14.52 -4.86 18.42
CA ASP A 98 13.99 -4.72 17.05
C ASP A 98 14.87 -3.94 16.04
N GLU A 99 16.17 -3.74 16.33
CA GLU A 99 17.13 -3.03 15.45
C GLU A 99 17.99 -3.99 14.62
N PHE A 100 17.45 -4.44 13.49
CA PHE A 100 18.04 -5.49 12.65
C PHE A 100 19.16 -5.05 11.68
N LEU A 101 19.69 -3.80 11.80
CA LEU A 101 20.75 -3.26 10.92
C LEU A 101 21.83 -2.55 11.73
N THR A 102 23.09 -2.93 11.49
CA THR A 102 24.28 -2.28 12.06
C THR A 102 25.24 -1.88 10.94
N SER A 103 25.56 -0.59 10.83
CA SER A 103 26.59 -0.12 9.87
C SER A 103 27.98 -0.27 10.49
N VAL A 104 28.95 -0.66 9.68
CA VAL A 104 30.37 -0.79 10.04
C VAL A 104 31.12 0.19 9.14
N GLY A 105 31.38 1.37 9.69
CA GLY A 105 31.68 2.55 8.88
C GLY A 105 30.46 2.97 8.05
N ASP A 106 30.73 3.74 7.00
CA ASP A 106 29.68 4.25 6.13
C ASP A 106 29.25 3.28 5.01
N ASN A 107 30.13 2.35 4.61
CA ASN A 107 30.01 1.57 3.37
C ASN A 107 29.71 0.07 3.56
N PHE A 108 29.90 -0.50 4.76
CA PHE A 108 29.57 -1.89 5.07
C PHE A 108 28.40 -1.95 6.06
N PHE A 109 27.50 -2.91 5.87
CA PHE A 109 26.30 -3.07 6.70
C PHE A 109 26.08 -4.55 7.03
N VAL A 110 25.91 -4.85 8.31
CA VAL A 110 25.40 -6.14 8.77
C VAL A 110 23.88 -6.05 8.86
N LEU A 111 23.19 -6.90 8.09
CA LEU A 111 21.73 -6.99 8.06
C LEU A 111 21.29 -8.35 8.61
N LEU A 112 20.45 -8.31 9.65
CA LEU A 112 19.84 -9.51 10.22
C LEU A 112 18.54 -9.83 9.48
N GLY A 113 18.42 -11.06 8.99
CA GLY A 113 17.21 -11.59 8.38
C GLY A 113 16.25 -12.11 9.44
N GLU A 114 15.01 -11.59 9.43
CA GLU A 114 13.91 -12.09 10.26
C GLU A 114 13.63 -13.59 9.97
N GLY A 115 14.07 -14.44 10.90
CA GLY A 115 13.46 -15.74 11.12
C GLY A 115 12.24 -15.56 12.02
N SER A 116 11.12 -16.19 11.64
CA SER A 116 9.78 -16.19 12.27
C SER A 116 9.07 -14.84 12.51
N PHE A 117 9.77 -13.74 12.79
CA PHE A 117 9.16 -12.42 12.89
C PHE A 117 8.63 -11.93 11.53
N THR A 118 7.52 -11.21 11.57
CA THR A 118 6.72 -10.79 10.40
C THR A 118 6.30 -9.32 10.46
N GLY A 119 7.01 -8.52 11.27
CA GLY A 119 6.57 -7.19 11.70
C GLY A 119 7.42 -6.03 11.19
N SER A 120 8.74 -6.21 11.03
CA SER A 120 9.63 -5.10 10.66
C SER A 120 9.91 -5.07 9.16
N ASN A 121 10.06 -3.86 8.59
CA ASN A 121 10.59 -3.75 7.24
C ASN A 121 12.12 -3.78 7.32
N PRO A 122 12.82 -4.78 6.72
CA PRO A 122 14.28 -4.89 6.83
C PRO A 122 14.93 -3.58 6.38
N SER A 123 15.74 -2.95 7.23
CA SER A 123 15.94 -1.49 7.18
C SER A 123 16.99 -1.00 6.16
N GLY A 124 17.19 -1.75 5.06
CA GLY A 124 18.07 -1.40 3.92
C GLY A 124 17.75 -0.10 3.16
N ARG A 125 16.84 0.73 3.68
CA ARG A 125 16.56 2.09 3.20
C ARG A 125 17.78 2.99 3.25
N ASP A 126 18.62 2.85 4.27
CA ASP A 126 19.83 3.68 4.43
C ASP A 126 20.83 3.42 3.30
N ILE A 127 21.04 2.16 2.93
CA ILE A 127 21.98 1.75 1.88
C ILE A 127 21.48 2.21 0.50
N ALA A 128 20.19 2.01 0.20
CA ALA A 128 19.55 2.53 -1.00
C ALA A 128 19.59 4.06 -1.06
N LEU A 129 19.48 4.75 0.08
CA LEU A 129 19.60 6.20 0.18
C LEU A 129 21.04 6.69 -0.04
N LYS A 130 22.05 6.07 0.61
CA LYS A 130 23.47 6.39 0.42
C LYS A 130 23.87 6.20 -1.04
N ALA A 131 23.59 5.05 -1.64
CA ALA A 131 23.88 4.81 -3.05
C ALA A 131 23.15 5.81 -3.98
N ALA A 132 21.88 6.12 -3.73
CA ALA A 132 21.14 7.11 -4.54
C ALA A 132 21.67 8.54 -4.40
N LEU A 133 22.08 8.97 -3.19
CA LEU A 133 22.69 10.28 -2.96
C LEU A 133 24.11 10.35 -3.53
N ALA A 134 24.90 9.29 -3.38
CA ALA A 134 26.24 9.18 -3.93
C ALA A 134 26.22 9.20 -5.47
N TRP A 135 25.26 8.52 -6.10
CA TRP A 135 25.03 8.63 -7.55
C TRP A 135 24.65 10.07 -7.93
N LYS A 136 23.67 10.69 -7.25
CA LYS A 136 23.26 12.07 -7.57
C LYS A 136 24.42 13.06 -7.44
N GLY A 137 25.27 12.91 -6.42
CA GLY A 137 26.40 13.80 -6.15
C GLY A 137 27.63 13.59 -7.04
N SER A 138 28.00 12.34 -7.33
CA SER A 138 29.22 12.01 -8.10
C SER A 138 28.98 11.76 -9.58
N GLN A 139 27.78 11.32 -9.96
CA GLN A 139 27.44 10.71 -11.25
C GLN A 139 28.30 9.47 -11.63
N LYS A 140 29.10 8.92 -10.70
CA LYS A 140 29.78 7.63 -10.87
C LYS A 140 28.79 6.47 -10.69
N HIS A 141 29.04 5.36 -11.38
CA HIS A 141 28.29 4.12 -11.20
C HIS A 141 28.45 3.59 -9.76
N GLN A 142 27.34 3.21 -9.15
CA GLN A 142 27.30 2.67 -7.79
C GLN A 142 27.02 1.17 -7.84
N VAL A 143 27.83 0.37 -7.13
CA VAL A 143 27.64 -1.07 -7.01
C VAL A 143 27.32 -1.40 -5.57
N VAL A 144 26.16 -2.01 -5.33
CA VAL A 144 25.75 -2.50 -4.01
C VAL A 144 25.85 -4.01 -4.02
N VAL A 145 26.62 -4.59 -3.11
CA VAL A 145 26.93 -6.03 -3.07
C VAL A 145 26.27 -6.65 -1.84
N SER A 146 25.29 -7.50 -2.08
CA SER A 146 24.61 -8.31 -1.08
C SER A 146 25.23 -9.71 -1.04
N CYS A 147 25.75 -10.11 0.12
CA CYS A 147 26.51 -11.35 0.33
C CYS A 147 26.13 -12.04 1.66
N GLY A 148 26.70 -13.22 1.90
CA GLY A 148 26.33 -14.06 3.03
C GLY A 148 24.90 -14.59 2.89
N HIS A 149 24.20 -14.77 4.01
CA HIS A 149 22.88 -15.42 4.06
C HIS A 149 21.72 -14.42 3.89
N ALA A 150 21.95 -13.36 3.10
CA ALA A 150 20.98 -12.30 2.83
C ALA A 150 19.66 -12.82 2.24
N LEU A 151 18.53 -12.26 2.68
CA LEU A 151 17.20 -12.64 2.21
C LEU A 151 16.94 -12.13 0.77
N PRO A 152 16.44 -12.96 -0.18
CA PRO A 152 16.12 -12.54 -1.56
C PRO A 152 15.13 -11.36 -1.67
N SER A 153 14.32 -11.11 -0.64
CA SER A 153 13.42 -9.95 -0.56
C SER A 153 14.16 -8.61 -0.45
N LEU A 154 15.43 -8.61 -0.02
CA LEU A 154 16.28 -7.42 0.06
C LEU A 154 16.41 -6.73 -1.31
N CYS A 155 16.50 -7.50 -2.40
CA CYS A 155 16.60 -6.95 -3.75
C CYS A 155 15.34 -6.16 -4.13
N GLY A 156 14.15 -6.72 -3.86
CA GLY A 156 12.88 -6.03 -4.09
C GLY A 156 12.77 -4.75 -3.26
N TYR A 157 13.16 -4.81 -1.98
CA TYR A 157 13.09 -3.66 -1.07
C TYR A 157 14.09 -2.54 -1.39
N PHE A 158 15.30 -2.90 -1.84
CA PHE A 158 16.30 -1.95 -2.33
C PHE A 158 15.79 -1.23 -3.58
N LEU A 159 15.32 -1.98 -4.58
CA LEU A 159 14.73 -1.42 -5.80
C LEU A 159 13.51 -0.53 -5.50
N ASP A 160 12.62 -0.98 -4.62
CA ASP A 160 11.44 -0.23 -4.18
C ASP A 160 11.80 1.10 -3.50
N THR A 161 12.85 1.10 -2.66
CA THR A 161 13.37 2.32 -2.03
C THR A 161 14.01 3.25 -3.06
N CYS A 162 14.87 2.74 -3.96
CA CYS A 162 15.44 3.54 -5.05
C CYS A 162 14.34 4.17 -5.92
N CYS A 163 13.29 3.41 -6.28
CA CYS A 163 12.14 3.93 -7.02
C CYS A 163 11.45 5.09 -6.30
N ALA A 164 11.33 5.04 -4.97
CA ALA A 164 10.81 6.16 -4.19
C ALA A 164 11.74 7.39 -4.18
N LEU A 165 13.06 7.21 -4.27
CA LEU A 165 14.07 8.27 -4.28
C LEU A 165 14.31 8.92 -5.66
N PHE A 166 13.81 8.29 -6.72
CA PHE A 166 13.77 8.81 -8.10
C PHE A 166 12.35 9.10 -8.59
N GLU A 167 11.42 9.31 -7.65
CA GLU A 167 10.03 9.76 -7.88
C GLU A 167 9.25 8.93 -8.93
N VAL A 168 9.54 7.61 -8.97
CA VAL A 168 8.97 6.69 -9.95
C VAL A 168 7.47 6.53 -9.73
N THR A 169 6.69 6.69 -10.81
CA THR A 169 5.23 6.57 -10.80
C THR A 169 4.77 5.23 -10.18
N PRO A 170 3.68 5.19 -9.39
CA PRO A 170 3.21 3.96 -8.74
C PRO A 170 3.03 2.75 -9.67
N VAL A 171 2.61 2.98 -10.93
CA VAL A 171 2.45 1.92 -11.94
C VAL A 171 3.81 1.27 -12.27
N ARG A 172 4.81 2.04 -12.69
CA ARG A 172 6.17 1.54 -12.95
C ARG A 172 6.78 0.84 -11.73
N ARG A 173 6.58 1.40 -10.52
CA ARG A 173 7.05 0.80 -9.25
C ARG A 173 6.40 -0.57 -9.00
N SER A 174 5.10 -0.71 -9.27
CA SER A 174 4.38 -1.99 -9.21
C SER A 174 4.89 -3.01 -10.25
N MET A 175 5.25 -2.56 -11.45
CA MET A 175 5.86 -3.44 -12.47
C MET A 175 7.26 -3.93 -12.05
N ILE A 176 8.10 -3.07 -11.48
CA ILE A 176 9.45 -3.45 -11.00
C ILE A 176 9.34 -4.47 -9.86
N ALA A 177 8.43 -4.26 -8.91
CA ALA A 177 8.16 -5.22 -7.84
C ALA A 177 7.64 -6.56 -8.39
N ALA A 178 6.76 -6.53 -9.40
CA ALA A 178 6.30 -7.74 -10.08
C ALA A 178 7.44 -8.48 -10.82
N GLY A 179 8.34 -7.76 -11.48
CA GLY A 179 9.54 -8.31 -12.12
C GLY A 179 10.43 -9.07 -11.14
N MET A 180 10.74 -8.44 -9.99
CA MET A 180 11.53 -9.08 -8.93
C MET A 180 10.83 -10.32 -8.34
N ASN A 181 9.51 -10.26 -8.11
CA ASN A 181 8.74 -11.41 -7.60
C ASN A 181 8.78 -12.59 -8.58
N VAL A 182 8.63 -12.32 -9.88
CA VAL A 182 8.68 -13.34 -10.94
C VAL A 182 10.07 -13.96 -11.06
N ILE A 183 11.13 -13.17 -11.02
CA ILE A 183 12.51 -13.69 -11.05
C ILE A 183 12.85 -14.48 -9.78
N SER A 184 12.42 -13.99 -8.60
CA SER A 184 12.65 -14.64 -7.30
C SER A 184 12.10 -16.08 -7.23
N ALA A 185 10.95 -16.34 -7.87
CA ALA A 185 10.35 -17.69 -7.93
C ALA A 185 11.26 -18.76 -8.60
N PHE A 186 12.10 -18.36 -9.56
CA PHE A 186 13.00 -19.25 -10.29
C PHE A 186 14.45 -19.22 -9.78
N THR A 187 14.80 -18.23 -8.95
CA THR A 187 16.19 -17.97 -8.49
C THR A 187 16.38 -18.11 -6.98
N SER A 188 15.33 -18.48 -6.25
CA SER A 188 15.38 -18.72 -4.81
C SER A 188 14.68 -20.01 -4.41
N THR A 189 15.07 -20.54 -3.24
CA THR A 189 14.52 -21.77 -2.67
C THR A 189 13.35 -21.50 -1.71
N ILE A 190 12.62 -22.56 -1.36
CA ILE A 190 11.61 -22.55 -0.28
C ILE A 190 12.21 -21.95 1.02
N GLY A 191 13.42 -22.41 1.38
CA GLY A 191 14.20 -21.94 2.53
C GLY A 191 14.78 -20.53 2.40
N ARG A 192 14.26 -19.70 1.48
CA ARG A 192 14.67 -18.30 1.27
C ARG A 192 16.17 -18.11 0.99
N LYS A 193 16.87 -19.09 0.42
CA LYS A 193 18.24 -18.90 -0.09
C LYS A 193 18.21 -18.49 -1.56
N HIS A 194 19.12 -17.62 -1.97
CA HIS A 194 19.35 -17.28 -3.39
C HIS A 194 20.32 -18.30 -3.99
N LEU A 195 20.09 -18.76 -5.22
CA LEU A 195 20.93 -19.74 -5.92
C LEU A 195 21.38 -19.23 -7.30
N CYS A 196 21.50 -17.92 -7.47
CA CYS A 196 22.12 -17.33 -8.65
C CYS A 196 22.90 -16.07 -8.30
N TYR A 197 23.78 -15.67 -9.22
CA TYR A 197 24.40 -14.36 -9.20
C TYR A 197 23.50 -13.40 -9.98
N LEU A 198 22.65 -12.65 -9.27
CA LEU A 198 21.69 -11.71 -9.87
C LEU A 198 22.22 -10.29 -9.81
N GLN A 199 22.30 -9.61 -10.95
CA GLN A 199 22.42 -8.16 -11.01
C GLN A 199 21.04 -7.54 -11.25
N ALA A 200 20.71 -6.48 -10.51
CA ALA A 200 19.56 -5.61 -10.75
C ALA A 200 20.06 -4.19 -11.01
N GLN A 201 20.02 -3.78 -12.28
CA GLN A 201 20.61 -2.55 -12.81
C GLN A 201 19.52 -1.47 -12.99
N LEU A 202 19.65 -0.36 -12.28
CA LEU A 202 18.81 0.84 -12.42
C LEU A 202 19.46 1.79 -13.43
N CYS A 203 18.79 2.08 -14.55
CA CYS A 203 19.29 3.00 -15.58
C CYS A 203 18.57 4.35 -15.51
N ILE A 204 19.27 5.38 -15.05
CA ILE A 204 18.71 6.69 -14.69
C ILE A 204 19.34 7.77 -15.58
N LYS A 205 18.50 8.62 -16.18
CA LYS A 205 18.99 9.69 -17.07
C LYS A 205 19.55 10.84 -16.23
N GLY A 206 20.87 11.02 -16.22
CA GLY A 206 21.59 12.02 -15.41
C GLY A 206 21.33 13.50 -15.74
N ALA A 207 20.51 13.79 -16.76
CA ALA A 207 19.99 15.13 -17.00
C ALA A 207 19.07 15.58 -15.84
N SER A 208 18.78 16.89 -15.77
CA SER A 208 18.15 17.65 -14.66
C SER A 208 16.86 17.12 -14.00
N HIS A 209 16.28 16.03 -14.50
CA HIS A 209 15.09 15.38 -13.92
C HIS A 209 15.39 14.04 -13.22
N HIS A 210 16.63 13.51 -13.28
CA HIS A 210 17.07 12.26 -12.64
C HIS A 210 16.09 11.09 -12.79
N GLN A 211 15.46 10.96 -13.97
CA GLN A 211 14.34 10.06 -14.18
C GLN A 211 14.82 8.65 -14.56
N LEU A 212 14.28 7.64 -13.86
CA LEU A 212 14.45 6.22 -14.19
C LEU A 212 13.84 5.90 -15.57
N GLN A 213 14.67 5.39 -16.47
CA GLN A 213 14.27 5.07 -17.86
C GLN A 213 14.04 3.57 -18.06
N ASP A 214 14.80 2.73 -17.36
CA ASP A 214 14.88 1.30 -17.59
C ASP A 214 15.39 0.58 -16.32
N VAL A 215 14.97 -0.67 -16.11
CA VAL A 215 15.44 -1.56 -15.03
C VAL A 215 15.70 -2.93 -15.62
N ARG A 216 16.97 -3.36 -15.59
CA ARG A 216 17.38 -4.66 -16.13
C ARG A 216 17.77 -5.61 -15.02
N PHE A 217 17.41 -6.86 -15.20
CA PHE A 217 17.92 -7.97 -14.43
C PHE A 217 18.85 -8.81 -15.29
N GLU A 218 20.02 -9.18 -14.75
CA GLU A 218 20.96 -10.09 -15.39
C GLU A 218 21.25 -11.24 -14.42
N CYS A 219 20.93 -12.47 -14.83
CA CYS A 219 21.18 -13.67 -14.04
C CYS A 219 22.46 -14.32 -14.57
N ASN A 220 23.61 -13.83 -14.10
CA ASN A 220 24.92 -14.15 -14.69
C ASN A 220 25.23 -15.65 -14.64
N HIS A 221 24.98 -16.29 -13.49
CA HIS A 221 25.03 -17.75 -13.36
C HIS A 221 23.97 -18.26 -12.38
N LEU A 222 23.38 -19.42 -12.68
CA LEU A 222 22.32 -20.10 -11.92
C LEU A 222 22.79 -21.47 -11.46
N LEU A 223 22.92 -21.66 -10.14
CA LEU A 223 23.40 -22.89 -9.50
C LEU A 223 22.34 -23.99 -9.59
N VAL A 224 22.39 -24.77 -10.67
CA VAL A 224 21.43 -25.85 -10.98
C VAL A 224 21.91 -27.24 -10.54
N SER A 225 23.04 -27.37 -9.85
CA SER A 225 23.58 -28.66 -9.41
C SER A 225 22.59 -29.42 -8.53
N GLY A 226 21.95 -28.75 -7.57
CA GLY A 226 20.90 -29.32 -6.72
C GLY A 226 19.61 -29.79 -7.44
N ILE A 227 19.50 -29.65 -8.77
CA ILE A 227 18.48 -30.33 -9.58
C ILE A 227 18.98 -31.75 -9.90
N GLY A 228 18.22 -32.76 -9.48
CA GLY A 228 18.53 -34.19 -9.62
C GLY A 228 18.82 -34.92 -8.30
N ASP A 229 19.16 -34.18 -7.25
CA ASP A 229 19.50 -34.67 -5.91
C ASP A 229 18.34 -34.56 -4.91
N THR A 230 18.38 -35.37 -3.85
CA THR A 230 17.38 -35.42 -2.76
C THR A 230 17.53 -34.28 -1.77
N ASN A 231 17.34 -33.04 -2.23
CA ASN A 231 17.45 -31.82 -1.43
C ASN A 231 16.11 -31.40 -0.80
N GLU A 232 16.11 -31.03 0.47
CA GLU A 232 14.89 -30.62 1.19
C GLU A 232 14.30 -29.28 0.69
N PHE A 233 15.14 -28.36 0.21
CA PHE A 233 14.73 -26.99 -0.13
C PHE A 233 15.24 -26.54 -1.51
N ASN A 234 14.61 -27.04 -2.57
CA ASN A 234 14.91 -26.67 -3.95
C ASN A 234 14.21 -25.37 -4.39
N PHE A 235 14.33 -24.99 -5.66
CA PHE A 235 13.71 -23.78 -6.24
C PHE A 235 12.19 -23.72 -6.02
N LYS A 236 11.66 -22.53 -5.67
CA LYS A 236 10.23 -22.34 -5.32
C LYS A 236 9.25 -22.71 -6.43
N ILE A 237 9.61 -22.48 -7.70
CA ILE A 237 8.71 -22.72 -8.83
C ILE A 237 8.25 -24.19 -8.93
N PHE A 238 9.08 -25.16 -8.55
CA PHE A 238 8.66 -26.57 -8.46
C PHE A 238 7.55 -26.74 -7.42
N SER A 239 7.69 -26.12 -6.25
CA SER A 239 6.66 -26.13 -5.19
C SER A 239 5.37 -25.41 -5.63
N TYR A 240 5.46 -24.35 -6.42
CA TYR A 240 4.27 -23.68 -6.95
C TYR A 240 3.49 -24.58 -7.92
N ILE A 241 4.19 -25.37 -8.74
CA ILE A 241 3.55 -26.36 -9.64
C ILE A 241 2.96 -27.54 -8.84
N LEU A 242 3.69 -28.06 -7.84
CA LEU A 242 3.25 -29.19 -7.03
C LEU A 242 2.09 -28.85 -6.08
N TYR A 243 2.10 -27.68 -5.44
CA TYR A 243 1.18 -27.31 -4.35
C TYR A 243 0.26 -26.10 -4.65
N GLY A 244 0.66 -25.22 -5.58
CA GLY A 244 -0.07 -23.97 -5.92
C GLY A 244 -1.12 -24.13 -7.02
N LEU A 245 -0.87 -25.00 -8.00
CA LEU A 245 -1.82 -25.29 -9.09
C LEU A 245 -3.06 -26.08 -8.61
N SER A 246 -4.18 -25.86 -9.30
CA SER A 246 -5.38 -26.68 -9.13
C SER A 246 -5.17 -28.12 -9.62
N ASP A 247 -6.01 -29.07 -9.20
CA ASP A 247 -5.95 -30.45 -9.70
C ASP A 247 -6.13 -30.52 -11.22
N GLU A 248 -7.06 -29.76 -11.81
CA GLU A 248 -7.23 -29.68 -13.28
C GLU A 248 -5.97 -29.20 -14.01
N GLU A 249 -5.23 -28.23 -13.44
CA GLU A 249 -4.00 -27.71 -14.05
C GLU A 249 -2.84 -28.69 -13.90
N ARG A 250 -2.76 -29.42 -12.78
CA ARG A 250 -1.77 -30.50 -12.59
C ARG A 250 -2.02 -31.68 -13.52
N GLU A 251 -3.29 -32.06 -13.74
CA GLU A 251 -3.67 -33.08 -14.73
C GLU A 251 -3.28 -32.68 -16.16
N ARG A 252 -3.45 -31.39 -16.54
CA ARG A 252 -2.98 -30.85 -17.84
C ARG A 252 -1.45 -30.84 -18.00
N LEU A 253 -0.70 -30.92 -16.90
CA LEU A 253 0.76 -31.09 -16.88
C LEU A 253 1.19 -32.57 -16.67
N TYR A 254 0.21 -33.50 -16.68
CA TYR A 254 0.37 -34.93 -16.40
C TYR A 254 0.95 -35.27 -15.02
N ILE A 255 0.82 -34.38 -14.03
CA ILE A 255 1.34 -34.55 -12.67
C ILE A 255 0.34 -35.30 -11.80
N ASN A 256 0.66 -36.56 -11.49
CA ASN A 256 -0.17 -37.49 -10.74
C ASN A 256 -0.10 -37.26 -9.22
N GLN A 257 -1.13 -37.67 -8.47
CA GLN A 257 -1.13 -37.54 -7.00
C GLN A 257 0.01 -38.31 -6.30
N LYS A 258 0.57 -39.37 -6.93
CA LYS A 258 1.76 -40.07 -6.42
C LYS A 258 3.06 -39.27 -6.57
N GLN A 259 3.13 -38.33 -7.51
CA GLN A 259 4.29 -37.44 -7.74
C GLN A 259 4.35 -36.28 -6.71
N ARG A 260 3.53 -36.34 -5.65
CA ARG A 260 3.59 -35.43 -4.49
C ARG A 260 4.74 -35.76 -3.53
N SER A 261 5.31 -36.97 -3.60
CA SER A 261 6.60 -37.32 -2.99
C SER A 261 7.71 -37.22 -4.04
N PHE A 262 8.10 -35.98 -4.35
CA PHE A 262 9.04 -35.66 -5.42
C PHE A 262 10.49 -35.98 -5.02
N VAL A 263 11.34 -36.35 -5.98
CA VAL A 263 12.76 -36.66 -5.70
C VAL A 263 13.55 -35.40 -5.36
N CYS A 264 13.29 -34.29 -6.06
CA CYS A 264 14.06 -33.06 -5.87
C CYS A 264 13.47 -32.06 -4.86
N GLN A 265 12.40 -32.43 -4.15
CA GLN A 265 11.92 -31.77 -2.92
C GLN A 265 11.29 -32.84 -2.03
N THR A 266 11.81 -33.04 -0.81
CA THR A 266 11.14 -33.91 0.17
C THR A 266 9.70 -33.46 0.38
N SER A 267 8.77 -34.41 0.57
CA SER A 267 7.34 -34.11 0.65
C SER A 267 7.06 -33.15 1.80
N ILE A 268 6.48 -31.98 1.49
CA ILE A 268 6.25 -30.94 2.49
C ILE A 268 5.01 -31.34 3.31
N LEU A 269 5.27 -32.01 4.43
CA LEU A 269 4.23 -32.42 5.40
C LEU A 269 3.70 -31.25 6.23
N ASP A 270 4.43 -30.13 6.29
CA ASP A 270 4.00 -28.90 6.98
C ASP A 270 2.91 -28.17 6.19
N THR A 271 1.67 -28.29 6.68
CA THR A 271 0.49 -27.62 6.13
C THR A 271 0.60 -26.10 6.14
N THR A 272 1.37 -25.50 7.06
CA THR A 272 1.56 -24.04 7.14
C THR A 272 2.49 -23.54 6.04
N LEU A 273 3.56 -24.29 5.75
CA LEU A 273 4.45 -24.02 4.62
C LEU A 273 3.75 -24.22 3.28
N VAL A 274 2.91 -25.26 3.13
CA VAL A 274 2.07 -25.47 1.95
C VAL A 274 1.10 -24.30 1.72
N ALA A 275 0.38 -23.86 2.76
CA ALA A 275 -0.53 -22.71 2.66
C ALA A 275 0.21 -21.42 2.25
N ARG A 276 1.38 -21.15 2.86
CA ARG A 276 2.21 -20.01 2.48
C ARG A 276 2.73 -20.10 1.04
N LEU A 277 3.10 -21.29 0.56
CA LEU A 277 3.51 -21.49 -0.84
C LEU A 277 2.37 -21.23 -1.83
N GLN A 278 1.11 -21.50 -1.44
CA GLN A 278 -0.08 -21.13 -2.22
C GLN A 278 -0.29 -19.61 -2.25
N GLU A 279 -0.07 -18.90 -1.14
CA GLU A 279 -0.11 -17.42 -1.11
C GLU A 279 1.03 -16.77 -1.93
N GLU A 280 2.24 -17.33 -1.86
CA GLU A 280 3.37 -16.89 -2.70
C GLU A 280 3.09 -17.18 -4.20
N TYR A 281 2.41 -18.28 -4.54
CA TYR A 281 1.95 -18.58 -5.91
C TYR A 281 0.86 -17.61 -6.41
N VAL A 282 -0.14 -17.27 -5.59
CA VAL A 282 -1.16 -16.24 -5.93
C VAL A 282 -0.53 -14.85 -6.09
N SER A 283 0.57 -14.59 -5.38
CA SER A 283 1.35 -13.36 -5.53
C SER A 283 2.18 -13.36 -6.83
N PHE A 284 2.71 -14.52 -7.22
CA PHE A 284 3.43 -14.74 -8.47
C PHE A 284 2.53 -14.59 -9.71
N THR A 285 1.33 -15.19 -9.73
CA THR A 285 0.41 -15.08 -10.87
C THR A 285 -0.03 -13.63 -11.12
N ARG A 286 -0.42 -12.90 -10.07
CA ARG A 286 -0.70 -11.45 -10.15
C ARG A 286 0.51 -10.64 -10.64
N ALA A 287 1.73 -11.05 -10.33
CA ALA A 287 2.94 -10.40 -10.82
C ALA A 287 3.14 -10.64 -12.33
N THR A 288 2.91 -11.87 -12.82
CA THR A 288 2.97 -12.16 -14.27
C THR A 288 1.90 -11.38 -15.06
N GLU A 289 0.68 -11.23 -14.52
CA GLU A 289 -0.37 -10.36 -15.07
C GLU A 289 0.06 -8.89 -15.10
N THR A 290 0.67 -8.39 -14.00
CA THR A 290 1.12 -6.99 -13.87
C THR A 290 2.22 -6.62 -14.87
N LEU A 291 3.04 -7.59 -15.27
CA LEU A 291 4.07 -7.45 -16.32
C LEU A 291 3.49 -7.56 -17.75
N GLY A 292 2.22 -7.93 -17.90
CA GLY A 292 1.60 -8.18 -19.21
C GLY A 292 2.08 -9.47 -19.89
N LEU A 293 2.61 -10.44 -19.15
CA LEU A 293 2.98 -11.75 -19.70
C LEU A 293 1.72 -12.49 -20.15
N SER A 294 1.70 -13.01 -21.38
CA SER A 294 0.52 -13.69 -21.90
C SER A 294 0.29 -15.03 -21.21
N SER A 295 -0.97 -15.44 -21.09
CA SER A 295 -1.34 -16.73 -20.50
C SER A 295 -0.72 -17.91 -21.23
N SER A 296 -0.55 -17.83 -22.56
CA SER A 296 0.17 -18.86 -23.34
C SER A 296 1.65 -18.92 -22.97
N THR A 297 2.35 -17.79 -22.85
CA THR A 297 3.76 -17.77 -22.40
C THR A 297 3.91 -18.35 -20.99
N LEU A 298 2.97 -18.07 -20.08
CA LEU A 298 2.99 -18.65 -18.74
C LEU A 298 2.73 -20.17 -18.75
N GLN A 299 1.79 -20.64 -19.59
CA GLN A 299 1.55 -22.08 -19.79
C GLN A 299 2.75 -22.79 -20.41
N ALA A 300 3.44 -22.19 -21.38
CA ALA A 300 4.65 -22.73 -21.98
C ALA A 300 5.75 -22.94 -20.91
N ILE A 301 5.97 -21.92 -20.07
CA ILE A 301 6.89 -22.00 -18.95
C ILE A 301 6.48 -23.11 -17.96
N PHE A 302 5.19 -23.24 -17.63
CA PHE A 302 4.72 -24.33 -16.76
C PHE A 302 4.89 -25.73 -17.40
N ARG A 303 4.70 -25.89 -18.72
CA ARG A 303 5.03 -27.15 -19.41
C ARG A 303 6.53 -27.47 -19.31
N GLN A 304 7.39 -26.48 -19.53
CA GLN A 304 8.84 -26.64 -19.47
C GLN A 304 9.34 -26.98 -18.06
N VAL A 305 8.80 -26.34 -17.02
CA VAL A 305 9.15 -26.71 -15.62
C VAL A 305 8.51 -28.03 -15.19
N ALA A 306 7.33 -28.41 -15.70
CA ALA A 306 6.77 -29.75 -15.48
C ALA A 306 7.59 -30.85 -16.19
N ALA A 307 8.14 -30.57 -17.37
CA ALA A 307 9.06 -31.47 -18.06
C ALA A 307 10.37 -31.69 -17.25
N VAL A 308 10.89 -30.64 -16.61
CA VAL A 308 12.01 -30.75 -15.65
C VAL A 308 11.66 -31.67 -14.47
N VAL A 309 10.43 -31.58 -13.93
CA VAL A 309 9.94 -32.50 -12.88
C VAL A 309 9.88 -33.95 -13.38
N HIS A 310 9.27 -34.21 -14.54
CA HIS A 310 9.20 -35.57 -15.09
C HIS A 310 10.58 -36.16 -15.41
N LEU A 311 11.53 -35.35 -15.88
CA LEU A 311 12.92 -35.78 -16.14
C LEU A 311 13.65 -36.20 -14.85
N THR A 312 13.47 -35.50 -13.73
CA THR A 312 14.15 -35.86 -12.48
C THR A 312 13.51 -37.04 -11.73
N GLU A 313 12.31 -37.48 -12.14
CA GLU A 313 11.67 -38.72 -11.67
C GLU A 313 11.96 -39.94 -12.55
N MET A 314 12.83 -39.82 -13.55
CA MET A 314 13.29 -40.96 -14.35
C MET A 314 14.30 -41.79 -13.57
N GLU A 315 13.81 -42.84 -12.93
CA GLU A 315 14.61 -43.88 -12.30
C GLU A 315 14.85 -45.06 -13.24
N PHE A 316 15.99 -45.70 -13.05
CA PHE A 316 16.52 -46.77 -13.89
C PHE A 316 16.91 -47.95 -13.00
N TYR A 317 16.55 -49.16 -13.41
CA TYR A 317 16.98 -50.39 -12.76
C TYR A 317 18.46 -50.68 -13.07
N ALA A 318 19.05 -51.64 -12.37
CA ALA A 318 20.47 -51.98 -12.49
C ALA A 318 20.88 -52.59 -13.86
N ASP A 319 19.90 -52.97 -14.69
CA ASP A 319 20.07 -53.39 -16.08
C ASP A 319 19.95 -52.24 -17.09
N GLY A 320 19.73 -51.00 -16.61
CA GLY A 320 19.51 -49.81 -17.43
C GLY A 320 18.07 -49.60 -17.88
N THR A 321 17.11 -50.47 -17.51
CA THR A 321 15.71 -50.30 -17.92
C THR A 321 14.99 -49.23 -17.10
N LEU A 322 14.18 -48.40 -17.76
CA LEU A 322 13.45 -47.29 -17.13
C LEU A 322 12.30 -47.83 -16.27
N SER A 323 12.29 -47.54 -14.97
CA SER A 323 11.22 -47.96 -14.05
C SER A 323 9.93 -47.13 -14.20
N ASN A 324 10.07 -45.85 -14.54
CA ASN A 324 8.96 -44.89 -14.59
C ASN A 324 8.59 -44.46 -16.03
N LEU A 325 8.08 -45.41 -16.83
CA LEU A 325 7.50 -45.15 -18.15
C LEU A 325 6.34 -44.13 -18.14
N SER A 326 5.75 -43.81 -16.98
CA SER A 326 4.69 -42.81 -16.88
C SER A 326 5.21 -41.38 -16.99
N ALA A 327 6.36 -41.07 -16.37
CA ALA A 327 7.02 -39.77 -16.47
C ALA A 327 7.55 -39.50 -17.90
N LEU A 328 8.13 -40.50 -18.57
CA LEU A 328 8.58 -40.37 -19.97
C LEU A 328 7.41 -40.10 -20.93
N ARG A 329 6.27 -40.78 -20.74
CA ARG A 329 5.04 -40.47 -21.49
C ARG A 329 4.46 -39.10 -21.16
N GLY A 330 4.66 -38.59 -19.95
CA GLY A 330 4.34 -37.21 -19.56
C GLY A 330 5.19 -36.19 -20.31
N LEU A 331 6.53 -36.35 -20.23
CA LEU A 331 7.52 -35.54 -20.94
C LEU A 331 7.24 -35.48 -22.45
N ALA A 332 7.11 -36.64 -23.10
CA ALA A 332 6.88 -36.73 -24.54
C ALA A 332 5.60 -35.98 -24.97
N ARG A 333 4.52 -36.06 -24.18
CA ARG A 333 3.28 -35.31 -24.43
C ARG A 333 3.38 -33.80 -24.15
N LEU A 334 4.25 -33.36 -23.25
CA LEU A 334 4.46 -31.93 -22.97
C LEU A 334 5.22 -31.23 -24.10
N PHE A 335 6.21 -31.91 -24.68
CA PHE A 335 7.07 -31.38 -25.75
C PHE A 335 6.74 -31.90 -27.15
N GLN A 336 5.72 -32.74 -27.31
CA GLN A 336 5.31 -33.35 -28.59
C GLN A 336 6.40 -34.23 -29.25
N LEU A 337 7.27 -34.81 -28.43
CA LEU A 337 8.34 -35.74 -28.84
C LEU A 337 7.77 -37.15 -29.09
N ASP A 338 8.45 -37.95 -29.91
CA ASP A 338 8.14 -39.38 -30.01
C ASP A 338 8.58 -40.15 -28.74
N VAL A 339 7.81 -41.19 -28.40
CA VAL A 339 8.01 -41.99 -27.19
C VAL A 339 9.11 -43.05 -27.36
N GLU A 340 9.29 -43.61 -28.55
CA GLU A 340 10.31 -44.64 -28.81
C GLU A 340 11.69 -43.99 -28.93
N GLU A 341 11.80 -42.86 -29.64
CA GLU A 341 13.01 -42.03 -29.64
C GLU A 341 13.37 -41.51 -28.24
N CYS A 342 12.38 -41.07 -27.44
CA CYS A 342 12.64 -40.66 -26.06
C CYS A 342 13.25 -41.79 -25.20
N ILE A 343 12.87 -43.06 -25.42
CA ILE A 343 13.43 -44.20 -24.68
C ILE A 343 14.90 -44.45 -25.05
N THR A 344 15.31 -44.19 -26.29
CA THR A 344 16.72 -44.35 -26.70
C THR A 344 17.59 -43.19 -26.23
N ILE A 345 17.07 -41.95 -26.30
CA ILE A 345 17.80 -40.74 -25.91
C ILE A 345 17.91 -40.60 -24.39
N PHE A 346 16.82 -40.78 -23.63
CA PHE A 346 16.82 -40.67 -22.17
C PHE A 346 17.26 -41.98 -21.49
N SER A 347 18.46 -42.44 -21.85
CA SER A 347 19.03 -43.76 -21.49
C SER A 347 19.61 -43.86 -20.08
N SER A 348 19.74 -42.75 -19.34
CA SER A 348 20.27 -42.79 -17.96
C SER A 348 19.83 -41.59 -17.11
N ARG A 349 19.89 -41.74 -15.77
CA ARG A 349 19.59 -40.64 -14.82
C ARG A 349 20.52 -39.43 -15.00
N ALA A 350 21.79 -39.64 -15.34
CA ALA A 350 22.74 -38.56 -15.60
C ALA A 350 22.32 -37.72 -16.82
N VAL A 351 21.92 -38.40 -17.91
CA VAL A 351 21.34 -37.77 -19.11
C VAL A 351 20.06 -36.99 -18.77
N CYS A 352 19.13 -37.59 -18.02
CA CYS A 352 17.86 -36.95 -17.67
C CYS A 352 18.07 -35.69 -16.81
N VAL A 353 19.01 -35.73 -15.87
CA VAL A 353 19.40 -34.59 -15.03
C VAL A 353 20.12 -33.51 -15.85
N ALA A 354 20.97 -33.87 -16.81
CA ALA A 354 21.60 -32.90 -17.72
C ALA A 354 20.54 -32.15 -18.57
N ALA A 355 19.58 -32.87 -19.13
CA ALA A 355 18.44 -32.28 -19.86
C ALA A 355 17.57 -31.38 -18.95
N ALA A 356 17.27 -31.83 -17.72
CA ALA A 356 16.52 -31.05 -16.74
C ALA A 356 17.22 -29.71 -16.40
N ARG A 357 18.53 -29.75 -16.18
CA ARG A 357 19.37 -28.55 -15.93
C ARG A 357 19.41 -27.62 -17.16
N LEU A 358 19.49 -28.17 -18.38
CA LEU A 358 19.46 -27.41 -19.64
C LEU A 358 18.17 -26.61 -19.82
N ILE A 359 17.03 -27.30 -19.74
CA ILE A 359 15.70 -26.72 -19.91
C ILE A 359 15.49 -25.62 -18.86
N TYR A 360 15.84 -25.89 -17.59
CA TYR A 360 15.67 -24.92 -16.51
C TYR A 360 16.45 -23.62 -16.73
N ARG A 361 17.72 -23.69 -17.16
CA ARG A 361 18.52 -22.50 -17.53
C ARG A 361 17.90 -21.72 -18.69
N GLY A 362 17.46 -22.43 -19.73
CA GLY A 362 16.78 -21.81 -20.88
C GLY A 362 15.50 -21.08 -20.46
N VAL A 363 14.67 -21.69 -19.62
CA VAL A 363 13.45 -21.08 -19.06
C VAL A 363 13.78 -19.79 -18.31
N VAL A 364 14.78 -19.80 -17.42
CA VAL A 364 15.18 -18.60 -16.66
C VAL A 364 15.71 -17.50 -17.59
N LEU A 365 16.51 -17.84 -18.61
CA LEU A 365 16.99 -16.86 -19.59
C LEU A 365 15.86 -16.24 -20.41
N LYS A 366 14.91 -17.04 -20.90
CA LYS A 366 13.72 -16.56 -21.64
C LYS A 366 12.84 -15.70 -20.74
N LEU A 367 12.66 -16.08 -19.47
CA LEU A 367 11.93 -15.31 -18.47
C LEU A 367 12.57 -13.95 -18.22
N VAL A 368 13.88 -13.90 -17.90
CA VAL A 368 14.60 -12.64 -17.65
C VAL A 368 14.53 -11.72 -18.87
N LYS A 369 14.72 -12.24 -20.10
CA LYS A 369 14.57 -11.47 -21.34
C LYS A 369 13.14 -10.91 -21.52
N LYS A 370 12.08 -11.66 -21.14
CA LYS A 370 10.68 -11.16 -21.15
C LYS A 370 10.41 -10.12 -20.04
N VAL A 371 10.97 -10.30 -18.84
CA VAL A 371 10.82 -9.33 -17.73
C VAL A 371 11.50 -8.01 -18.07
N ASN A 372 12.75 -8.04 -18.57
CA ASN A 372 13.47 -6.83 -18.98
C ASN A 372 12.72 -6.06 -20.08
N ALA A 373 12.15 -6.76 -21.07
CA ALA A 373 11.32 -6.14 -22.11
C ALA A 373 10.06 -5.44 -21.58
N ALA A 374 9.52 -5.87 -20.42
CA ALA A 374 8.40 -5.21 -19.74
C ALA A 374 8.82 -4.02 -18.85
N LEU A 375 10.10 -3.93 -18.48
CA LEU A 375 10.66 -2.88 -17.61
C LEU A 375 11.43 -1.78 -18.34
N GLN A 376 11.64 -1.94 -19.65
CA GLN A 376 12.16 -0.88 -20.52
C GLN A 376 11.10 0.22 -20.72
N PHE A 377 11.11 1.24 -19.86
CA PHE A 377 10.09 2.31 -19.88
C PHE A 377 10.37 3.45 -20.88
N SER A 378 11.42 3.34 -21.70
CA SER A 378 11.83 4.35 -22.68
C SER A 378 12.14 3.73 -24.04
N GLY A 379 11.60 4.30 -25.12
CA GLY A 379 11.81 3.85 -26.50
C GLY A 379 13.12 4.29 -27.16
N GLU A 380 14.14 4.67 -26.38
CA GLU A 380 15.48 4.95 -26.92
C GLU A 380 16.15 3.62 -27.32
N SER A 381 16.60 3.50 -28.56
CA SER A 381 17.07 2.23 -29.15
C SER A 381 18.49 1.80 -28.73
N LYS A 382 19.16 2.59 -27.88
CA LYS A 382 20.44 2.25 -27.27
C LYS A 382 20.25 2.09 -25.75
N PRO A 383 20.72 0.97 -25.16
CA PRO A 383 20.67 0.81 -23.71
C PRO A 383 21.49 1.90 -23.02
N LEU A 384 20.88 2.62 -22.09
CA LEU A 384 21.61 3.47 -21.15
C LEU A 384 22.53 2.61 -20.27
N PRO A 385 23.71 3.12 -19.86
CA PRO A 385 24.58 2.43 -18.90
C PRO A 385 23.90 2.34 -17.52
N PRO A 386 24.26 1.34 -16.71
CA PRO A 386 23.76 1.23 -15.34
C PRO A 386 24.20 2.43 -14.51
N SER A 387 23.31 2.92 -13.65
CA SER A 387 23.54 4.04 -12.74
C SER A 387 23.77 3.56 -11.31
N ILE A 388 22.96 2.60 -10.88
CA ILE A 388 23.10 1.86 -9.62
C ILE A 388 22.84 0.39 -9.93
N THR A 389 23.77 -0.49 -9.60
CA THR A 389 23.64 -1.94 -9.76
C THR A 389 23.65 -2.60 -8.39
N LEU A 390 22.59 -3.36 -8.07
CA LEU A 390 22.58 -4.27 -6.94
C LEU A 390 23.02 -5.66 -7.42
N VAL A 391 24.14 -6.17 -6.90
CA VAL A 391 24.57 -7.56 -7.04
C VAL A 391 24.05 -8.33 -5.83
N ALA A 392 23.34 -9.42 -6.07
CA ALA A 392 23.09 -10.46 -5.07
C ALA A 392 23.97 -11.67 -5.39
N VAL A 393 24.78 -12.06 -4.42
CA VAL A 393 25.67 -13.23 -4.46
C VAL A 393 25.07 -14.30 -3.56
N PRO A 394 25.03 -15.58 -3.97
CA PRO A 394 24.53 -16.65 -3.11
C PRO A 394 25.40 -16.81 -1.85
N PRO A 395 24.86 -17.34 -0.74
CA PRO A 395 25.66 -17.63 0.45
C PRO A 395 26.79 -18.62 0.12
N PRO A 396 27.94 -18.55 0.80
CA PRO A 396 29.01 -19.51 0.55
C PRO A 396 28.54 -20.92 0.95
N PRO A 397 29.11 -21.97 0.33
CA PRO A 397 28.68 -23.34 0.59
C PRO A 397 29.05 -23.77 2.01
N PRO A 398 28.43 -24.83 2.58
CA PRO A 398 28.80 -25.33 3.90
C PRO A 398 30.29 -25.68 3.95
N ALA A 399 31.01 -25.28 5.01
CA ALA A 399 32.44 -25.62 5.17
C ALA A 399 32.70 -27.13 5.29
N GLU A 400 31.66 -27.91 5.58
CA GLU A 400 31.66 -29.37 5.65
C GLU A 400 31.42 -30.07 4.30
N SER A 401 30.96 -29.34 3.26
CA SER A 401 30.81 -29.90 1.91
C SER A 401 32.16 -29.88 1.20
N VAL A 402 32.53 -31.04 0.66
CA VAL A 402 33.80 -31.27 -0.05
C VAL A 402 33.66 -31.21 -1.57
N ASP A 403 32.49 -30.85 -2.08
CA ASP A 403 32.17 -30.93 -3.52
C ASP A 403 32.98 -29.91 -4.33
N LEU A 404 33.62 -30.35 -5.42
CA LEU A 404 34.58 -29.53 -6.16
C LEU A 404 33.95 -28.31 -6.85
N GLU A 405 32.66 -28.34 -7.20
CA GLU A 405 31.96 -27.18 -7.79
C GLU A 405 32.01 -25.94 -6.89
N ASN A 406 31.96 -26.12 -5.56
CA ASN A 406 32.00 -25.05 -4.57
C ASN A 406 33.23 -24.13 -4.66
N ILE A 407 34.32 -24.57 -5.30
CA ILE A 407 35.54 -23.78 -5.43
C ILE A 407 35.33 -22.51 -6.28
N SER A 408 34.36 -22.52 -7.21
CA SER A 408 34.03 -21.35 -8.03
C SER A 408 33.46 -20.22 -7.16
N LEU A 409 32.44 -20.56 -6.35
CA LEU A 409 31.77 -19.66 -5.42
C LEU A 409 32.69 -19.23 -4.27
N ALA A 410 33.53 -20.13 -3.75
CA ALA A 410 34.53 -19.76 -2.75
C ALA A 410 35.56 -18.75 -3.32
N THR A 411 36.00 -18.94 -4.57
CA THR A 411 36.88 -17.96 -5.25
C THR A 411 36.19 -16.60 -5.43
N MET A 412 34.88 -16.58 -5.69
CA MET A 412 34.14 -15.32 -5.81
C MET A 412 34.06 -14.54 -4.50
N TYR A 413 34.00 -15.20 -3.35
CA TYR A 413 34.09 -14.52 -2.05
C TYR A 413 35.48 -13.89 -1.84
N GLU A 414 36.56 -14.53 -2.30
CA GLU A 414 37.91 -13.92 -2.24
C GLU A 414 38.07 -12.72 -3.17
N GLU A 415 37.49 -12.76 -4.37
CA GLU A 415 37.45 -11.64 -5.31
C GLU A 415 36.60 -10.47 -4.77
N MET A 416 35.52 -10.76 -4.04
CA MET A 416 34.72 -9.75 -3.35
C MET A 416 35.47 -9.11 -2.17
N THR A 417 36.19 -9.90 -1.37
CA THR A 417 37.10 -9.38 -0.34
C THR A 417 38.19 -8.52 -0.97
N GLN A 418 38.78 -8.94 -2.09
CA GLN A 418 39.78 -8.13 -2.80
C GLN A 418 39.20 -6.84 -3.36
N ALA A 419 37.99 -6.85 -3.93
CA ALA A 419 37.30 -5.64 -4.38
C ALA A 419 36.97 -4.68 -3.22
N PHE A 420 36.63 -5.20 -2.03
CA PHE A 420 36.49 -4.39 -0.81
C PHE A 420 37.81 -3.70 -0.43
N LEU A 421 38.92 -4.44 -0.45
CA LEU A 421 40.25 -3.91 -0.12
C LEU A 421 40.72 -2.88 -1.16
N CYS A 422 40.65 -3.19 -2.45
CA CYS A 422 41.04 -2.29 -3.54
C CYS A 422 40.19 -1.02 -3.62
N SER A 423 38.87 -1.09 -3.35
CA SER A 423 38.03 0.11 -3.26
C SER A 423 38.36 0.97 -2.02
N SER A 424 38.84 0.33 -0.94
CA SER A 424 39.32 1.04 0.26
C SER A 424 40.70 1.69 0.06
N ASP A 425 41.61 1.05 -0.68
CA ASP A 425 42.90 1.64 -1.07
C ASP A 425 42.72 2.81 -2.07
N HIS A 426 41.78 2.69 -3.02
CA HIS A 426 41.41 3.83 -3.88
C HIS A 426 40.82 4.99 -3.07
N GLU A 427 40.03 4.72 -2.03
CA GLU A 427 39.60 5.75 -1.07
C GLU A 427 40.81 6.43 -0.41
N VAL A 428 41.78 5.66 0.11
CA VAL A 428 43.01 6.18 0.72
C VAL A 428 43.81 7.05 -0.26
N MET A 429 43.94 6.65 -1.53
CA MET A 429 44.59 7.47 -2.56
C MET A 429 43.85 8.79 -2.83
N LEU A 430 42.50 8.80 -2.82
CA LEU A 430 41.72 10.03 -2.95
C LEU A 430 41.92 10.95 -1.75
N TRP A 431 42.02 10.41 -0.54
CA TRP A 431 42.33 11.17 0.67
C TRP A 431 43.74 11.79 0.60
N GLN A 432 44.76 11.03 0.19
CA GLN A 432 46.13 11.55 0.00
C GLN A 432 46.17 12.70 -1.02
N ARG A 433 45.49 12.55 -2.16
CA ARG A 433 45.40 13.59 -3.21
C ARG A 433 44.69 14.86 -2.73
N ALA A 434 43.79 14.74 -1.76
CA ALA A 434 43.12 15.87 -1.10
C ALA A 434 43.89 16.43 0.11
N GLY A 435 45.10 15.92 0.40
CA GLY A 435 45.99 16.43 1.44
C GLY A 435 45.86 15.79 2.83
N PHE A 436 45.13 14.68 2.96
CA PHE A 436 44.94 14.03 4.27
C PHE A 436 46.13 13.14 4.65
N ARG A 437 46.59 13.28 5.90
CA ARG A 437 47.55 12.35 6.51
C ARG A 437 46.86 11.03 6.79
N VAL A 438 47.27 10.00 6.07
CA VAL A 438 46.81 8.62 6.23
C VAL A 438 47.39 8.04 7.53
N PRO A 439 46.59 7.36 8.38
CA PRO A 439 47.09 6.62 9.53
C PRO A 439 48.20 5.61 9.18
N GLU A 440 49.34 5.72 9.86
CA GLU A 440 50.54 4.91 9.56
C GLU A 440 50.30 3.39 9.71
N LYS A 441 49.41 2.98 10.63
CA LYS A 441 49.00 1.57 10.83
C LYS A 441 48.21 0.98 9.65
N LEU A 442 47.74 1.75 8.67
CA LEU A 442 46.91 1.19 7.58
C LEU A 442 47.69 0.24 6.67
N GLN A 443 48.97 0.48 6.42
CA GLN A 443 49.78 -0.42 5.60
C GLN A 443 50.04 -1.76 6.30
N GLU A 444 50.07 -1.76 7.64
CA GLU A 444 50.11 -2.98 8.48
C GLU A 444 48.78 -3.76 8.44
N ILE A 445 47.66 -3.12 8.09
CA ILE A 445 46.33 -3.76 7.95
C ILE A 445 46.12 -4.30 6.54
N PHE A 446 46.53 -3.59 5.49
CA PHE A 446 46.38 -4.07 4.11
C PHE A 446 47.27 -5.28 3.80
N ASN A 447 48.54 -5.28 4.23
CA ASN A 447 49.49 -6.36 3.94
C ASN A 447 49.04 -7.79 4.34
N PRO A 448 48.49 -8.06 5.55
CA PRO A 448 48.03 -9.39 5.94
C PRO A 448 46.63 -9.75 5.41
N LEU A 449 45.89 -8.80 4.84
CA LEU A 449 44.56 -9.02 4.26
C LEU A 449 44.59 -9.23 2.73
N ASP A 450 45.73 -9.02 2.07
CA ASP A 450 45.84 -9.10 0.61
C ASP A 450 45.64 -10.52 0.06
N ASN A 451 44.49 -10.74 -0.58
CA ASN A 451 44.16 -12.02 -1.20
C ASN A 451 44.89 -12.27 -2.53
N TYR A 452 45.68 -11.33 -3.09
CA TYR A 452 46.38 -11.56 -4.36
C TYR A 452 47.27 -12.82 -4.35
N GLY A 453 47.86 -13.17 -3.21
CA GLY A 453 48.64 -14.42 -3.05
C GLY A 453 47.81 -15.68 -3.30
N LEU A 454 46.60 -15.74 -2.71
CA LEU A 454 45.66 -16.85 -2.88
C LEU A 454 45.01 -16.85 -4.27
N LEU A 455 44.53 -15.70 -4.74
CA LEU A 455 43.90 -15.55 -6.06
C LEU A 455 44.84 -15.94 -7.20
N LYS A 456 46.15 -15.65 -7.08
CA LYS A 456 47.18 -16.08 -8.03
C LYS A 456 47.35 -17.61 -8.10
N VAL A 457 47.10 -18.32 -7.00
CA VAL A 457 47.17 -19.79 -6.94
C VAL A 457 45.88 -20.44 -7.46
N LEU A 458 44.73 -19.78 -7.29
CA LEU A 458 43.45 -20.20 -7.83
C LEU A 458 43.38 -20.01 -9.37
N TYR A 459 43.69 -18.80 -9.86
CA TYR A 459 43.56 -18.42 -11.28
C TYR A 459 44.82 -18.59 -12.14
N GLY A 460 45.98 -18.88 -11.54
CA GLY A 460 47.25 -18.96 -12.27
C GLY A 460 47.29 -20.02 -13.37
N LEU A 461 48.26 -19.91 -14.28
CA LEU A 461 48.52 -20.95 -15.29
C LEU A 461 48.91 -22.26 -14.60
N GLY A 462 48.10 -23.31 -14.75
CA GLY A 462 48.25 -24.56 -14.00
C GLY A 462 47.82 -24.47 -12.52
N GLY A 463 47.22 -23.37 -12.09
CA GLY A 463 46.63 -23.17 -10.76
C GLY A 463 45.34 -23.98 -10.57
N VAL A 464 44.78 -23.93 -9.35
CA VAL A 464 43.75 -24.90 -8.91
C VAL A 464 42.52 -24.93 -9.82
N LEU A 465 42.02 -23.76 -10.27
CA LEU A 465 40.89 -23.69 -11.19
C LEU A 465 41.26 -24.23 -12.58
N SER A 466 42.51 -24.08 -13.03
CA SER A 466 42.98 -24.67 -14.29
C SER A 466 43.00 -26.20 -14.24
N VAL A 467 43.29 -26.78 -13.07
CA VAL A 467 43.23 -28.25 -12.85
C VAL A 467 41.77 -28.72 -12.75
N ALA A 468 40.94 -28.02 -11.97
CA ALA A 468 39.51 -28.32 -11.82
C ALA A 468 38.70 -28.18 -13.12
N ARG A 469 39.19 -27.38 -14.09
CA ARG A 469 38.62 -27.24 -15.44
C ARG A 469 39.13 -28.26 -16.47
N THR A 470 40.14 -29.07 -16.15
CA THR A 470 40.76 -29.99 -17.13
C THR A 470 40.75 -31.46 -16.71
N LEU A 471 40.45 -31.75 -15.43
CA LEU A 471 40.11 -33.07 -14.86
C LEU A 471 40.82 -34.29 -15.50
N GLN A 472 42.14 -34.17 -15.68
CA GLN A 472 42.97 -35.20 -16.30
C GLN A 472 43.06 -36.46 -15.42
N GLY A 473 43.46 -37.60 -16.01
CA GLY A 473 43.63 -38.86 -15.27
C GLY A 473 44.50 -38.74 -13.99
N GLU A 474 44.18 -39.55 -12.97
CA GLU A 474 44.52 -39.30 -11.56
C GLU A 474 46.00 -38.89 -11.33
N GLU A 475 46.95 -39.56 -11.97
CA GLU A 475 48.39 -39.28 -11.78
C GLU A 475 48.80 -37.87 -12.24
N LYS A 476 48.26 -37.42 -13.39
CA LYS A 476 48.52 -36.07 -13.92
C LYS A 476 47.87 -35.02 -13.03
N MET A 477 46.66 -35.30 -12.53
CA MET A 477 45.96 -34.43 -11.60
C MET A 477 46.71 -34.31 -10.27
N ARG A 478 47.16 -35.45 -9.70
CA ARG A 478 47.98 -35.53 -8.49
C ARG A 478 49.25 -34.67 -8.61
N LEU A 479 49.97 -34.78 -9.74
CA LEU A 479 51.16 -33.96 -10.02
C LEU A 479 50.84 -32.46 -10.17
N ALA A 480 49.75 -32.09 -10.84
CA ALA A 480 49.34 -30.69 -10.98
C ALA A 480 48.92 -30.06 -9.63
N LEU A 481 48.13 -30.78 -8.82
CA LEU A 481 47.74 -30.35 -7.47
C LEU A 481 48.96 -30.28 -6.52
N THR A 482 49.95 -31.15 -6.69
CA THR A 482 51.20 -31.11 -5.91
C THR A 482 52.03 -29.86 -6.23
N ASN A 483 51.93 -29.33 -7.46
CA ASN A 483 52.51 -28.02 -7.79
C ASN A 483 51.71 -26.85 -7.19
N CYS A 484 50.38 -26.96 -7.08
CA CYS A 484 49.55 -25.96 -6.39
C CYS A 484 49.84 -25.90 -4.88
N ALA A 485 50.04 -27.07 -4.24
CA ALA A 485 50.37 -27.23 -2.82
C ALA A 485 51.80 -26.77 -2.43
N LYS A 486 52.50 -26.06 -3.32
CA LYS A 486 53.72 -25.28 -2.99
C LYS A 486 53.40 -23.92 -2.36
N SER A 487 52.14 -23.49 -2.41
CA SER A 487 51.65 -22.30 -1.71
C SER A 487 51.37 -22.59 -0.23
N ALA A 488 51.70 -21.65 0.66
CA ALA A 488 51.40 -21.76 2.08
C ALA A 488 49.89 -21.95 2.36
N HIS A 489 49.04 -21.36 1.51
CA HIS A 489 47.57 -21.41 1.65
C HIS A 489 46.94 -22.74 1.21
N VAL A 490 47.71 -23.70 0.67
CA VAL A 490 47.17 -24.90 0.00
C VAL A 490 47.86 -26.18 0.47
N LYS A 491 47.09 -27.07 1.09
CA LYS A 491 47.56 -28.36 1.64
C LYS A 491 46.87 -29.51 0.90
N LEU A 492 47.64 -30.35 0.19
CA LEU A 492 47.12 -31.50 -0.55
C LEU A 492 47.31 -32.79 0.27
N ASN A 493 46.23 -33.54 0.49
CA ASN A 493 46.34 -34.95 0.86
C ASN A 493 46.40 -35.80 -0.42
N ALA A 494 47.61 -36.24 -0.78
CA ALA A 494 47.85 -37.00 -2.01
C ALA A 494 47.21 -38.41 -2.02
N THR A 495 46.90 -39.00 -0.86
CA THR A 495 46.26 -40.33 -0.80
C THR A 495 44.74 -40.26 -0.96
N THR A 496 44.12 -39.09 -0.72
CA THR A 496 42.69 -38.85 -0.94
C THR A 496 42.38 -37.96 -2.15
N LEU A 497 43.36 -37.25 -2.73
CA LEU A 497 43.15 -36.11 -3.64
C LEU A 497 42.24 -35.00 -3.06
N MET A 498 42.24 -34.86 -1.74
CA MET A 498 41.56 -33.79 -1.04
C MET A 498 42.48 -32.58 -0.93
N LEU A 499 42.06 -31.45 -1.49
CA LEU A 499 42.79 -30.18 -1.44
C LEU A 499 42.18 -29.30 -0.35
N THR A 500 42.93 -29.01 0.70
CA THR A 500 42.54 -28.03 1.73
C THR A 500 43.09 -26.67 1.34
N ILE A 501 42.23 -25.64 1.27
CA ILE A 501 42.60 -24.26 0.98
C ILE A 501 42.24 -23.37 2.17
N GLU A 502 43.19 -22.55 2.60
CA GLU A 502 43.00 -21.56 3.66
C GLU A 502 42.47 -20.26 3.07
N HIS A 503 41.14 -20.16 3.02
CA HIS A 503 40.39 -18.98 2.57
C HIS A 503 40.34 -17.89 3.66
N SER A 504 40.10 -16.64 3.25
CA SER A 504 39.95 -15.50 4.19
C SER A 504 38.79 -15.68 5.19
N PHE A 505 37.80 -16.50 4.81
CA PHE A 505 36.63 -16.90 5.60
C PHE A 505 36.73 -18.32 6.20
N GLY A 506 37.95 -18.90 6.25
CA GLY A 506 38.25 -20.16 6.95
C GLY A 506 38.62 -21.34 6.03
N ALA A 507 39.37 -22.30 6.58
CA ALA A 507 39.84 -23.45 5.81
C ALA A 507 38.70 -24.33 5.26
N ARG A 508 38.80 -24.71 3.98
CA ARG A 508 37.81 -25.54 3.26
C ARG A 508 38.50 -26.66 2.51
N GLN A 509 37.80 -27.77 2.31
CA GLN A 509 38.29 -28.96 1.64
C GLN A 509 37.54 -29.17 0.32
N TYR A 510 38.27 -29.54 -0.75
CA TYR A 510 37.71 -29.84 -2.05
C TYR A 510 38.21 -31.21 -2.52
N GLN A 511 37.27 -32.12 -2.80
CA GLN A 511 37.54 -33.49 -3.21
C GLN A 511 37.60 -33.57 -4.74
N PHE A 512 38.80 -33.78 -5.29
CA PHE A 512 38.96 -34.01 -6.72
C PHE A 512 38.50 -35.44 -7.12
N PRO A 513 37.96 -35.63 -8.34
CA PRO A 513 37.34 -36.89 -8.75
C PRO A 513 38.38 -37.99 -8.95
N ARG A 514 38.02 -39.21 -8.53
CA ARG A 514 38.86 -40.42 -8.59
C ARG A 514 38.15 -41.56 -9.30
N THR A 515 36.84 -41.70 -9.06
CA THR A 515 35.98 -42.63 -9.79
C THR A 515 35.33 -41.95 -10.99
N THR A 516 34.88 -42.75 -11.95
CA THR A 516 33.98 -42.34 -13.04
C THR A 516 32.77 -41.56 -12.54
N ASP A 517 32.23 -41.98 -11.40
CA ASP A 517 30.95 -41.48 -10.87
C ASP A 517 31.11 -40.09 -10.21
N GLN A 518 32.29 -39.81 -9.67
CA GLN A 518 32.66 -38.47 -9.23
C GLN A 518 32.94 -37.56 -10.44
N LEU A 519 33.52 -38.10 -11.50
CA LEU A 519 33.76 -37.34 -12.74
C LEU A 519 32.45 -37.00 -13.46
N THR A 520 31.47 -37.91 -13.52
CA THR A 520 30.17 -37.67 -14.18
C THR A 520 29.35 -36.56 -13.52
N LYS A 521 29.43 -36.40 -12.20
CA LYS A 521 28.79 -35.27 -11.49
C LYS A 521 29.33 -33.89 -11.93
N LEU A 522 30.60 -33.83 -12.34
CA LEU A 522 31.31 -32.59 -12.70
C LEU A 522 31.24 -32.25 -14.20
N LYS A 523 30.65 -33.13 -15.03
CA LYS A 523 30.38 -32.85 -16.44
C LYS A 523 29.29 -31.79 -16.56
N SER A 524 29.55 -30.74 -17.34
CA SER A 524 28.50 -29.79 -17.71
C SER A 524 27.56 -30.43 -18.74
N VAL A 525 26.43 -29.78 -19.02
CA VAL A 525 25.54 -30.17 -20.14
C VAL A 525 26.25 -30.06 -21.50
N TYR A 526 27.37 -29.34 -21.58
CA TYR A 526 28.10 -29.15 -22.82
C TYR A 526 29.11 -30.28 -23.13
N HIS A 527 29.40 -31.15 -22.16
CA HIS A 527 30.24 -32.35 -22.33
C HIS A 527 29.75 -33.26 -23.47
N ALA A 528 30.68 -33.90 -24.18
CA ALA A 528 30.40 -34.69 -25.38
C ALA A 528 29.26 -35.71 -25.21
N GLU A 529 29.25 -36.45 -24.09
CA GLU A 529 28.22 -37.46 -23.72
C GLU A 529 26.76 -36.96 -23.68
N PHE A 530 26.52 -35.65 -23.62
CA PHE A 530 25.17 -35.08 -23.62
C PHE A 530 24.81 -34.42 -24.97
N THR A 531 25.66 -34.53 -25.98
CA THR A 531 25.47 -33.91 -27.30
C THR A 531 24.18 -34.38 -27.95
N ASP A 532 23.94 -35.69 -27.99
CA ASP A 532 22.79 -36.30 -28.67
C ASP A 532 21.45 -35.88 -28.04
N VAL A 533 21.44 -35.71 -26.71
CA VAL A 533 20.30 -35.25 -25.93
C VAL A 533 20.04 -33.76 -26.16
N ARG A 534 21.11 -32.97 -26.27
CA ARG A 534 21.06 -31.53 -26.57
C ARG A 534 20.59 -31.26 -28.00
N THR A 535 21.06 -32.01 -28.99
CA THR A 535 20.60 -31.90 -30.39
C THR A 535 19.16 -32.38 -30.53
N PHE A 536 18.81 -33.54 -29.96
CA PHE A 536 17.44 -34.06 -29.98
C PHE A 536 16.42 -33.04 -29.44
N LEU A 537 16.71 -32.39 -28.31
CA LEU A 537 15.84 -31.36 -27.71
C LEU A 537 15.84 -30.02 -28.49
N LEU A 538 16.91 -29.68 -29.21
CA LEU A 538 16.94 -28.51 -30.11
C LEU A 538 16.16 -28.75 -31.39
N GLU A 539 16.15 -29.98 -31.92
CA GLU A 539 15.61 -30.31 -33.24
C GLU A 539 14.17 -30.82 -33.21
N ASN A 540 13.74 -31.49 -32.13
CA ASN A 540 12.46 -32.23 -32.10
C ASN A 540 11.46 -31.77 -31.02
N ALA A 541 11.87 -30.97 -30.04
CA ALA A 541 10.94 -30.46 -29.01
C ALA A 541 9.92 -29.45 -29.58
N ASP A 542 8.92 -29.08 -28.79
CA ASP A 542 7.94 -28.08 -29.19
C ASP A 542 8.59 -26.72 -29.51
N VAL A 543 7.99 -25.95 -30.42
CA VAL A 543 8.53 -24.67 -30.92
C VAL A 543 8.82 -23.67 -29.78
N GLU A 544 8.00 -23.61 -28.73
CA GLU A 544 8.22 -22.70 -27.61
C GLU A 544 9.47 -23.13 -26.80
N THR A 545 9.82 -24.41 -26.79
CA THR A 545 11.04 -24.98 -26.18
C THR A 545 12.26 -24.89 -27.09
N GLN A 546 12.13 -25.17 -28.40
CA GLN A 546 13.21 -24.95 -29.38
C GLN A 546 13.70 -23.49 -29.36
N GLU A 547 12.78 -22.51 -29.42
CA GLU A 547 13.10 -21.09 -29.23
C GLU A 547 13.91 -20.85 -27.95
N THR A 548 13.54 -21.52 -26.85
CA THR A 548 14.13 -21.34 -25.52
C THR A 548 15.56 -21.85 -25.48
N LEU A 549 15.81 -23.01 -26.08
CA LEU A 549 17.13 -23.66 -26.12
C LEU A 549 18.05 -23.00 -27.15
N HIS A 550 17.56 -22.59 -28.31
CA HIS A 550 18.35 -21.78 -29.26
C HIS A 550 18.72 -20.41 -28.66
N LEU A 551 17.83 -19.77 -27.90
CA LEU A 551 18.08 -18.49 -27.23
C LEU A 551 19.13 -18.60 -26.10
N LEU A 552 19.31 -19.81 -25.54
CA LEU A 552 20.38 -20.18 -24.60
C LEU A 552 21.69 -20.43 -25.33
N ALA A 553 21.69 -21.26 -26.39
CA ALA A 553 22.88 -21.55 -27.20
C ALA A 553 23.48 -20.30 -27.87
N GLN A 554 22.66 -19.29 -28.22
CA GLN A 554 23.12 -18.00 -28.74
C GLN A 554 23.82 -17.12 -27.69
N THR A 555 23.57 -17.33 -26.40
CA THR A 555 24.27 -16.63 -25.30
C THR A 555 25.45 -17.43 -24.76
N GLU A 556 25.31 -18.74 -24.69
CA GLU A 556 26.33 -19.68 -24.18
C GLU A 556 27.22 -20.17 -25.33
N ASN A 557 27.97 -19.24 -25.95
CA ASN A 557 28.86 -19.49 -27.09
C ASN A 557 30.03 -20.44 -26.72
N GLY A 558 29.82 -21.75 -26.87
CA GLY A 558 30.88 -22.77 -26.72
C GLY A 558 31.34 -22.97 -25.28
N THR A 559 30.40 -23.09 -24.35
CA THR A 559 30.64 -23.26 -22.90
C THR A 559 31.33 -24.59 -22.56
N ALA A 560 32.13 -24.57 -21.49
CA ALA A 560 33.09 -25.63 -21.17
C ALA A 560 32.46 -26.97 -20.76
N GLU A 561 33.16 -28.08 -21.01
CA GLU A 561 32.75 -29.47 -20.73
C GLU A 561 32.58 -29.81 -19.23
N HIS A 562 33.00 -28.93 -18.33
CA HIS A 562 32.97 -29.12 -16.88
C HIS A 562 32.29 -27.95 -16.17
N VAL A 563 31.51 -28.24 -15.12
CA VAL A 563 30.72 -27.25 -14.36
C VAL A 563 31.58 -26.10 -13.85
N VAL A 564 32.74 -26.38 -13.24
CA VAL A 564 33.69 -25.36 -12.74
C VAL A 564 34.21 -24.44 -13.86
N GLY A 565 34.28 -24.91 -15.11
CA GLY A 565 34.66 -24.10 -16.27
C GLY A 565 33.52 -23.22 -16.77
N GLU A 566 32.32 -23.80 -16.82
CA GLU A 566 31.08 -23.15 -17.20
C GLU A 566 30.71 -22.01 -16.24
N GLU A 567 30.72 -22.26 -14.93
CA GLU A 567 30.51 -21.24 -13.88
C GLU A 567 31.50 -20.07 -14.02
N MET A 568 32.78 -20.37 -14.25
CA MET A 568 33.82 -19.34 -14.39
C MET A 568 33.69 -18.49 -15.66
N ILE A 569 33.10 -19.03 -16.73
CA ILE A 569 32.74 -18.23 -17.92
C ILE A 569 31.56 -17.33 -17.56
N HIS A 570 30.51 -17.90 -16.96
CA HIS A 570 29.26 -17.22 -16.63
C HIS A 570 29.40 -16.11 -15.57
N VAL A 571 30.33 -16.25 -14.61
CA VAL A 571 30.57 -15.23 -13.57
C VAL A 571 31.56 -14.15 -14.03
N LYS A 572 32.24 -14.30 -15.18
CA LYS A 572 33.17 -13.29 -15.71
C LYS A 572 32.57 -11.87 -15.78
N PRO A 573 31.35 -11.62 -16.29
CA PRO A 573 30.79 -10.27 -16.34
C PRO A 573 30.53 -9.66 -14.96
N LEU A 574 30.49 -10.47 -13.89
CA LEU A 574 30.46 -9.97 -12.51
C LEU A 574 31.86 -9.61 -12.01
N LEU A 575 32.88 -10.42 -12.33
CA LEU A 575 34.27 -10.09 -12.04
C LEU A 575 34.70 -8.79 -12.71
N ASP A 576 34.29 -8.58 -13.97
CA ASP A 576 34.58 -7.36 -14.72
C ASP A 576 33.94 -6.10 -14.04
N VAL A 577 32.78 -6.25 -13.38
CA VAL A 577 32.16 -5.18 -12.56
C VAL A 577 32.85 -4.99 -11.21
N MET A 578 33.26 -6.07 -10.53
CA MET A 578 33.94 -6.03 -9.23
C MET A 578 35.37 -5.46 -9.32
N ARG A 579 36.03 -5.60 -10.48
CA ARG A 579 37.42 -5.17 -10.71
C ARG A 579 37.56 -3.80 -11.36
N ASP A 580 36.47 -3.13 -11.75
CA ASP A 580 36.50 -1.77 -12.31
C ASP A 580 36.66 -0.71 -11.20
N ASP A 581 37.83 -0.07 -11.20
CA ASP A 581 38.28 0.95 -10.25
C ASP A 581 37.44 2.24 -10.24
N LYS A 582 36.52 2.40 -11.20
CA LYS A 582 35.62 3.57 -11.31
C LYS A 582 34.33 3.39 -10.51
N ASN A 583 34.02 2.17 -10.07
CA ASN A 583 32.79 1.84 -9.36
C ASN A 583 32.87 2.21 -7.87
N MET A 584 31.81 2.80 -7.34
CA MET A 584 31.66 3.10 -5.92
C MET A 584 30.93 1.95 -5.21
N PHE A 585 31.62 1.23 -4.32
CA PHE A 585 31.10 -0.01 -3.72
C PHE A 585 30.45 0.19 -2.34
N TRP A 586 29.31 -0.47 -2.16
CA TRP A 586 28.52 -0.56 -0.93
C TRP A 586 28.27 -2.03 -0.60
N TRP A 587 28.31 -2.42 0.68
CA TRP A 587 28.38 -3.83 1.06
C TRP A 587 27.33 -4.20 2.10
N ILE A 588 26.66 -5.34 1.91
CA ILE A 588 25.64 -5.88 2.80
C ILE A 588 26.00 -7.33 3.15
N GLY A 589 26.45 -7.56 4.38
CA GLY A 589 26.62 -8.90 4.96
C GLY A 589 25.30 -9.35 5.60
N GLY A 590 24.62 -10.32 4.98
CA GLY A 590 23.38 -10.88 5.50
C GLY A 590 23.61 -12.05 6.47
N VAL A 591 22.88 -12.06 7.59
CA VAL A 591 22.91 -13.14 8.59
C VAL A 591 21.49 -13.61 8.89
N GLN A 592 21.25 -14.92 8.94
CA GLN A 592 19.97 -15.50 9.33
C GLN A 592 19.97 -15.86 10.82
N LEU A 593 18.99 -15.30 11.56
CA LEU A 593 18.88 -15.48 13.01
C LEU A 593 18.21 -16.79 13.44
N GLY A 594 17.62 -17.56 12.52
CA GLY A 594 16.88 -18.79 12.86
C GLY A 594 15.64 -18.51 13.72
N ALA A 595 15.33 -19.42 14.66
CA ALA A 595 14.19 -19.27 15.58
C ALA A 595 14.51 -18.46 16.86
N GLY A 596 15.78 -18.06 17.04
CA GLY A 596 16.27 -17.33 18.20
C GLY A 596 17.79 -17.12 18.08
N PHE A 597 18.31 -16.03 18.64
CA PHE A 597 19.70 -15.61 18.44
C PHE A 597 20.71 -16.61 19.01
N ASN A 598 21.30 -17.44 18.15
CA ASN A 598 22.43 -18.31 18.49
C ASN A 598 23.74 -17.62 18.09
N GLY A 599 24.58 -17.28 19.06
CA GLY A 599 25.80 -16.50 18.84
C GLY A 599 26.85 -17.20 17.99
N ASP A 600 26.99 -18.53 18.09
CA ASP A 600 27.93 -19.32 17.28
C ASP A 600 27.53 -19.40 15.80
N SER A 601 26.23 -19.55 15.53
CA SER A 601 25.67 -19.53 14.17
C SER A 601 25.83 -18.15 13.54
N VAL A 602 25.55 -17.09 14.31
CA VAL A 602 25.80 -15.70 13.88
C VAL A 602 27.29 -15.48 13.62
N GLU A 603 28.19 -15.96 14.48
CA GLU A 603 29.64 -15.85 14.28
C GLU A 603 30.11 -16.58 13.01
N LYS A 604 29.69 -17.83 12.78
CA LYS A 604 30.04 -18.60 11.57
C LYS A 604 29.60 -17.85 10.30
N GLN A 605 28.39 -17.32 10.29
CA GLN A 605 27.84 -16.55 9.17
C GLN A 605 28.51 -15.17 8.98
N LEU A 606 28.96 -14.50 10.05
CA LEU A 606 29.68 -13.23 9.96
C LEU A 606 31.10 -13.42 9.44
N ARG A 607 31.80 -14.48 9.89
CA ARG A 607 33.12 -14.88 9.37
C ARG A 607 33.08 -15.27 7.89
N GLU A 608 31.93 -15.71 7.39
CA GLU A 608 31.63 -16.00 5.98
C GLU A 608 31.45 -14.75 5.09
N THR A 609 31.66 -13.54 5.61
CA THR A 609 31.56 -12.28 4.85
C THR A 609 32.85 -11.44 4.96
N PRO A 610 33.09 -10.45 4.06
CA PRO A 610 34.23 -9.52 4.17
C PRO A 610 34.23 -8.61 5.41
N LEU A 611 33.30 -8.81 6.37
CA LEU A 611 33.15 -8.01 7.57
C LEU A 611 34.47 -7.85 8.34
N ARG A 612 35.29 -8.90 8.48
CA ARG A 612 36.54 -8.79 9.25
C ARG A 612 37.45 -7.67 8.73
N CYS A 613 37.63 -7.61 7.41
CA CYS A 613 38.38 -6.53 6.75
C CYS A 613 37.72 -5.17 7.01
N ALA A 614 36.39 -5.11 6.98
CA ALA A 614 35.63 -3.89 7.27
C ALA A 614 35.75 -3.44 8.73
N LEU A 615 35.77 -4.35 9.72
CA LEU A 615 35.99 -4.03 11.14
C LEU A 615 37.37 -3.38 11.33
N GLU A 616 38.42 -4.05 10.83
CA GLU A 616 39.82 -3.65 11.01
C GLU A 616 40.11 -2.31 10.31
N LEU A 617 39.62 -2.11 9.08
CA LEU A 617 39.78 -0.86 8.33
C LEU A 617 38.88 0.29 8.84
N ARG A 618 37.59 0.06 9.08
CA ARG A 618 36.66 1.13 9.51
C ARG A 618 36.85 1.55 10.97
N ARG A 619 37.59 0.80 11.79
CA ARG A 619 38.14 1.27 13.07
C ARG A 619 39.16 2.41 12.90
N GLN A 620 39.92 2.44 11.80
CA GLN A 620 40.86 3.52 11.48
C GLN A 620 40.23 4.62 10.60
N MET A 621 39.29 4.23 9.72
CA MET A 621 38.67 5.10 8.72
C MET A 621 37.13 5.06 8.80
N PRO A 622 36.51 5.66 9.82
CA PRO A 622 35.09 5.45 10.14
C PRO A 622 34.09 6.03 9.12
N HIS A 623 34.53 6.97 8.28
CA HIS A 623 33.76 7.58 7.20
C HIS A 623 34.18 7.06 5.83
N LEU A 624 33.23 7.02 4.88
CA LEU A 624 33.48 6.92 3.44
C LEU A 624 33.22 8.31 2.84
N TYR A 625 34.20 8.88 2.13
CA TYR A 625 34.03 10.18 1.46
C TYR A 625 33.65 10.02 -0.01
N ILE A 626 32.64 10.78 -0.44
CA ILE A 626 32.14 10.80 -1.82
C ILE A 626 32.51 12.12 -2.48
N THR A 627 33.05 12.05 -3.70
CA THR A 627 33.24 13.20 -4.60
C THR A 627 31.89 13.75 -5.04
N CYS A 628 31.54 14.95 -4.55
CA CYS A 628 30.26 15.61 -4.78
C CYS A 628 30.44 16.87 -5.62
N GLN A 629 29.71 16.95 -6.73
CA GLN A 629 29.67 18.14 -7.59
C GLN A 629 29.03 19.32 -6.86
N VAL A 630 29.65 20.50 -6.97
CA VAL A 630 29.18 21.74 -6.35
C VAL A 630 27.71 22.05 -6.68
N GLY A 631 27.32 21.86 -7.95
CA GLY A 631 25.96 22.10 -8.44
C GLY A 631 24.90 21.18 -7.80
N PHE A 632 25.26 19.94 -7.47
CA PHE A 632 24.36 19.02 -6.76
C PHE A 632 24.08 19.52 -5.33
N ILE A 633 25.12 19.97 -4.61
CA ILE A 633 24.99 20.43 -3.22
C ILE A 633 24.15 21.72 -3.16
N ALA A 634 24.53 22.72 -3.97
CA ALA A 634 23.88 24.04 -3.99
C ALA A 634 22.42 24.00 -4.47
N SER A 635 22.02 22.99 -5.25
CA SER A 635 20.63 22.79 -5.69
C SER A 635 19.81 21.92 -4.72
N THR A 636 20.30 20.72 -4.40
CA THR A 636 19.56 19.70 -3.63
C THR A 636 19.34 20.11 -2.18
N PHE A 637 20.35 20.70 -1.55
CA PHE A 637 20.33 21.04 -0.12
C PHE A 637 20.08 22.53 0.13
N ARG A 638 19.57 23.27 -0.88
CA ARG A 638 19.36 24.72 -0.83
C ARG A 638 18.51 25.22 0.36
N MET A 639 17.60 24.39 0.88
CA MET A 639 16.79 24.72 2.06
C MET A 639 17.56 24.70 3.40
N LEU A 640 18.82 24.24 3.41
CA LEU A 640 19.73 24.32 4.55
C LEU A 640 20.64 25.58 4.49
N LEU A 641 20.57 26.38 3.43
CA LEU A 641 21.38 27.60 3.29
C LEU A 641 21.00 28.63 4.36
N PRO A 642 21.94 29.16 5.17
CA PRO A 642 21.66 30.21 6.13
C PRO A 642 21.09 31.48 5.48
N PRO A 643 20.14 32.18 6.11
CA PRO A 643 19.51 33.37 5.55
C PRO A 643 20.52 34.48 5.22
N ALA A 644 21.59 34.60 6.00
CA ALA A 644 22.69 35.56 5.77
C ALA A 644 23.41 35.35 4.42
N ASN A 645 23.44 34.13 3.90
CA ASN A 645 24.20 33.77 2.69
C ASN A 645 23.32 33.71 1.43
N THR A 646 22.05 34.12 1.53
CA THR A 646 21.09 34.08 0.42
C THR A 646 21.43 35.00 -0.76
N HIS A 647 22.34 35.96 -0.58
CA HIS A 647 22.86 36.85 -1.62
C HIS A 647 24.12 36.30 -2.34
N ALA A 648 24.69 35.17 -1.91
CA ALA A 648 25.87 34.61 -2.55
C ALA A 648 25.53 33.99 -3.92
N THR A 649 26.23 34.44 -4.97
CA THR A 649 26.05 33.98 -6.36
C THR A 649 27.02 32.88 -6.77
N GLU A 650 28.13 32.72 -6.06
CA GLU A 650 29.13 31.68 -6.32
C GLU A 650 28.68 30.34 -5.73
N ASN A 651 28.39 29.36 -6.60
CA ASN A 651 27.92 28.03 -6.20
C ASN A 651 28.85 27.34 -5.18
N CYS A 652 30.16 27.57 -5.23
CA CYS A 652 31.11 26.98 -4.26
C CYS A 652 30.87 27.51 -2.83
N LYS A 653 30.80 28.84 -2.66
CA LYS A 653 30.51 29.48 -1.37
C LYS A 653 29.11 29.14 -0.85
N VAL A 654 28.15 28.95 -1.75
CA VAL A 654 26.79 28.48 -1.41
C VAL A 654 26.81 27.02 -0.92
N ALA A 655 27.51 26.12 -1.62
CA ALA A 655 27.64 24.72 -1.23
C ALA A 655 28.39 24.56 0.11
N GLU A 656 29.50 25.29 0.29
CA GLU A 656 30.27 25.31 1.54
C GLU A 656 29.42 25.81 2.72
N ALA A 657 28.73 26.94 2.57
CA ALA A 657 27.85 27.47 3.61
C ALA A 657 26.71 26.51 4.00
N ILE A 658 26.19 25.75 3.03
CA ILE A 658 25.20 24.69 3.27
C ILE A 658 25.80 23.52 4.08
N LEU A 659 27.03 23.10 3.75
CA LEU A 659 27.73 22.02 4.46
C LEU A 659 28.07 22.43 5.90
N CYS A 660 28.62 23.63 6.12
CA CYS A 660 28.85 24.19 7.45
C CYS A 660 27.57 24.25 8.29
N ALA A 661 26.49 24.81 7.72
CA ALA A 661 25.21 24.97 8.42
C ALA A 661 24.53 23.63 8.75
N ALA A 662 24.78 22.60 7.95
CA ALA A 662 24.31 21.25 8.23
C ALA A 662 25.13 20.52 9.30
N GLY A 663 26.33 21.00 9.64
CA GLY A 663 27.30 20.28 10.47
C GLY A 663 27.86 19.03 9.77
N ALA A 664 28.00 19.05 8.44
CA ALA A 664 28.49 17.92 7.68
C ALA A 664 30.01 17.73 7.83
N THR A 665 30.48 16.47 7.83
CA THR A 665 31.91 16.16 7.69
C THR A 665 32.26 16.22 6.21
N TYR A 666 33.04 17.23 5.80
CA TYR A 666 33.43 17.44 4.41
C TYR A 666 34.81 18.09 4.29
N HIS A 667 35.38 17.99 3.09
CA HIS A 667 36.63 18.65 2.67
C HIS A 667 36.47 19.25 1.28
N VAL A 668 37.24 20.31 0.99
CA VAL A 668 37.21 21.01 -0.31
C VAL A 668 38.33 20.48 -1.21
N THR A 669 38.03 20.23 -2.49
CA THR A 669 39.03 19.79 -3.49
C THR A 669 38.93 20.63 -4.77
N PRO A 670 39.95 20.63 -5.65
CA PRO A 670 39.89 21.38 -6.92
C PRO A 670 38.73 20.99 -7.84
N GLU A 671 38.19 19.77 -7.69
CA GLU A 671 37.10 19.22 -8.50
C GLU A 671 35.71 19.38 -7.84
N GLY A 672 35.64 19.77 -6.56
CA GLY A 672 34.38 19.92 -5.83
C GLY A 672 34.53 19.74 -4.31
N PHE A 673 33.70 18.88 -3.73
CA PHE A 673 33.72 18.58 -2.29
C PHE A 673 33.82 17.08 -2.05
N LEU A 674 34.66 16.64 -1.12
CA LEU A 674 34.62 15.30 -0.55
C LEU A 674 33.70 15.33 0.67
N VAL A 675 32.53 14.72 0.60
CA VAL A 675 31.54 14.72 1.71
C VAL A 675 31.38 13.31 2.26
N ALA A 676 31.38 13.16 3.59
CA ALA A 676 31.13 11.87 4.22
C ALA A 676 29.72 11.34 3.90
N ALA A 677 29.60 10.06 3.58
CA ALA A 677 28.34 9.46 3.13
C ALA A 677 27.23 9.54 4.20
N GLY A 678 27.57 9.40 5.48
CA GLY A 678 26.63 9.61 6.59
C GLY A 678 26.09 11.04 6.63
N SER A 679 26.96 12.04 6.45
CA SER A 679 26.54 13.45 6.45
C SER A 679 25.60 13.79 5.28
N LEU A 680 25.75 13.17 4.11
CA LEU A 680 24.78 13.33 3.01
C LEU A 680 23.38 12.81 3.39
N VAL A 681 23.29 11.68 4.11
CA VAL A 681 22.03 11.15 4.63
C VAL A 681 21.43 12.10 5.67
N GLU A 682 22.23 12.58 6.63
CA GLU A 682 21.77 13.54 7.63
C GLU A 682 21.26 14.84 7.00
N MET A 683 21.97 15.40 6.02
CA MET A 683 21.52 16.57 5.25
C MET A 683 20.19 16.31 4.56
N HIS A 684 20.01 15.11 3.97
CA HIS A 684 18.76 14.74 3.32
C HIS A 684 17.60 14.56 4.32
N MET A 685 17.88 14.07 5.52
CA MET A 685 16.88 13.96 6.60
C MET A 685 16.53 15.36 7.17
N LYS A 686 17.51 16.23 7.41
CA LYS A 686 17.31 17.64 7.78
C LYS A 686 16.47 18.38 6.71
N VAL A 687 16.73 18.16 5.42
CA VAL A 687 15.90 18.67 4.31
C VAL A 687 14.47 18.14 4.38
N LYS A 688 14.26 16.84 4.60
CA LYS A 688 12.90 16.25 4.76
C LYS A 688 12.15 16.81 5.95
N GLU A 689 12.80 17.02 7.08
CA GLU A 689 12.21 17.68 8.24
C GLU A 689 11.81 19.12 7.94
N HIS A 690 12.68 19.90 7.29
CA HIS A 690 12.34 21.27 6.86
C HIS A 690 11.13 21.27 5.90
N ILE A 691 11.09 20.38 4.91
CA ILE A 691 9.91 20.21 4.03
C ILE A 691 8.66 19.91 4.86
N HIS A 692 8.71 18.96 5.80
CA HIS A 692 7.56 18.58 6.62
C HIS A 692 7.06 19.74 7.52
N ARG A 693 8.00 20.49 8.12
CA ARG A 693 7.70 21.70 8.91
C ARG A 693 7.06 22.78 8.02
N HIS A 694 7.62 23.05 6.84
CA HIS A 694 7.05 24.02 5.88
C HIS A 694 5.66 23.60 5.38
N VAL A 695 5.45 22.34 4.99
CA VAL A 695 4.13 21.83 4.57
C VAL A 695 3.11 21.97 5.70
N THR A 696 3.50 21.67 6.94
CA THR A 696 2.62 21.82 8.11
C THR A 696 2.25 23.29 8.36
N LEU A 697 3.21 24.21 8.26
CA LEU A 697 2.97 25.65 8.37
C LEU A 697 2.09 26.19 7.23
N ILE A 698 2.31 25.75 5.99
CA ILE A 698 1.48 26.13 4.83
C ILE A 698 0.04 25.61 5.01
N GLN A 699 -0.15 24.37 5.49
CA GLN A 699 -1.48 23.85 5.81
C GLN A 699 -2.15 24.63 6.95
N ALA A 700 -1.41 24.98 8.01
CA ALA A 700 -1.92 25.78 9.11
C ALA A 700 -2.35 27.18 8.64
N PHE A 701 -1.51 27.84 7.83
CA PHE A 701 -1.81 29.14 7.24
C PHE A 701 -3.03 29.09 6.31
N ALA A 702 -3.13 28.08 5.45
CA ALA A 702 -4.30 27.87 4.58
C ALA A 702 -5.60 27.63 5.37
N ARG A 703 -5.55 26.83 6.44
CA ARG A 703 -6.67 26.64 7.38
C ARG A 703 -7.07 27.96 8.06
N THR A 704 -6.09 28.75 8.51
CA THR A 704 -6.32 30.06 9.14
C THR A 704 -6.91 31.07 8.18
N LEU A 705 -6.42 31.18 6.94
CA LEU A 705 -7.01 32.03 5.90
C LEU A 705 -8.45 31.62 5.57
N PHE A 706 -8.74 30.32 5.47
CA PHE A 706 -10.08 29.80 5.22
C PHE A 706 -11.05 30.14 6.36
N CYS A 707 -10.63 29.96 7.62
CA CYS A 707 -11.40 30.35 8.80
C CYS A 707 -11.59 31.87 8.90
N GLY A 708 -10.53 32.66 8.67
CA GLY A 708 -10.58 34.12 8.64
C GLY A 708 -11.52 34.66 7.55
N ASN A 709 -11.53 34.06 6.37
CA ASN A 709 -12.46 34.41 5.29
C ASN A 709 -13.90 34.00 5.61
N LYS A 710 -14.13 32.87 6.29
CA LYS A 710 -15.47 32.52 6.83
C LYS A 710 -15.93 33.51 7.90
N LEU A 711 -15.04 33.96 8.79
CA LEU A 711 -15.34 34.95 9.82
C LEU A 711 -15.65 36.32 9.18
N LYS A 712 -14.85 36.80 8.23
CA LYS A 712 -15.13 38.03 7.47
C LYS A 712 -16.48 37.98 6.75
N LYS A 713 -16.82 36.87 6.10
CA LYS A 713 -18.15 36.69 5.46
C LYS A 713 -19.30 36.71 6.49
N ARG A 714 -19.12 36.10 7.67
CA ARG A 714 -20.10 36.20 8.76
C ARG A 714 -20.23 37.63 9.29
N ALA A 715 -19.11 38.30 9.56
CA ALA A 715 -19.10 39.68 10.08
C ALA A 715 -19.75 40.67 9.09
N GLY A 716 -19.52 40.51 7.78
CA GLY A 716 -20.24 41.26 6.75
C GLY A 716 -21.75 41.05 6.82
N ALA A 717 -22.21 39.80 6.86
CA ALA A 717 -23.64 39.48 6.98
C ALA A 717 -24.29 40.02 8.27
N TRP A 718 -23.55 40.06 9.39
CA TRP A 718 -24.00 40.74 10.62
C TRP A 718 -24.09 42.27 10.43
N GLY A 719 -23.12 42.88 9.74
CA GLY A 719 -23.14 44.31 9.40
C GLY A 719 -24.33 44.69 8.51
N ASP A 720 -24.60 43.90 7.46
CA ASP A 720 -25.77 44.07 6.58
C ASP A 720 -27.09 43.98 7.36
N LEU A 721 -27.14 43.10 8.37
CA LEU A 721 -28.33 42.88 9.19
C LEU A 721 -28.54 44.02 10.21
N LEU A 722 -27.46 44.55 10.80
CA LEU A 722 -27.50 45.76 11.63
C LEU A 722 -27.92 47.00 10.82
N GLN A 723 -27.38 47.20 9.61
CA GLN A 723 -27.81 48.30 8.73
C GLN A 723 -29.31 48.23 8.39
N LYS A 724 -29.86 47.03 8.18
CA LYS A 724 -31.30 46.83 7.96
C LYS A 724 -32.13 47.21 9.20
N ILE A 725 -31.68 46.86 10.40
CA ILE A 725 -32.34 47.25 11.66
C ILE A 725 -32.31 48.77 11.85
N ASP A 726 -31.18 49.44 11.58
CA ASP A 726 -31.10 50.90 11.73
C ASP A 726 -31.84 51.65 10.60
N LEU A 727 -31.95 51.08 9.40
CA LEU A 727 -32.88 51.58 8.36
C LEU A 727 -34.33 51.47 8.81
N GLN A 728 -34.74 50.36 9.43
CA GLN A 728 -36.09 50.21 10.00
C GLN A 728 -36.34 51.21 11.14
N ARG A 729 -35.38 51.41 12.05
CA ARG A 729 -35.47 52.42 13.13
C ARG A 729 -35.59 53.85 12.59
N LYS A 730 -34.80 54.20 11.56
CA LYS A 730 -34.89 55.51 10.87
C LYS A 730 -36.24 55.68 10.17
N LYS A 731 -36.81 54.62 9.60
CA LYS A 731 -38.15 54.65 9.03
C LYS A 731 -39.22 54.87 10.11
N VAL A 732 -39.22 54.07 11.18
CA VAL A 732 -40.18 54.21 12.30
C VAL A 732 -40.13 55.61 12.93
N THR A 733 -38.93 56.13 13.22
CA THR A 733 -38.79 57.49 13.78
C THR A 733 -39.12 58.61 12.77
N GLY A 734 -39.08 58.32 11.46
CA GLY A 734 -39.64 59.19 10.42
C GLY A 734 -41.16 59.17 10.42
N ASP A 735 -41.76 57.97 10.40
CA ASP A 735 -43.21 57.76 10.44
C ASP A 735 -43.83 58.36 11.72
N GLU A 736 -43.16 58.25 12.87
CA GLU A 736 -43.56 58.89 14.13
C GLU A 736 -43.51 60.43 14.06
N LYS A 737 -42.45 61.01 13.49
CA LYS A 737 -42.36 62.48 13.30
C LYS A 737 -43.45 62.99 12.36
N TYR A 738 -43.75 62.27 11.28
CA TYR A 738 -44.83 62.58 10.35
C TYR A 738 -46.20 62.54 11.05
N ARG A 739 -46.46 61.48 11.83
CA ARG A 739 -47.67 61.35 12.67
C ARG A 739 -47.81 62.45 13.72
N PHE A 740 -46.69 62.99 14.25
CA PHE A 740 -46.73 64.05 15.24
C PHE A 740 -47.06 65.43 14.65
N GLN A 741 -46.65 65.71 13.42
CA GLN A 741 -46.86 67.01 12.77
C GLN A 741 -48.31 67.22 12.31
N ASN A 742 -48.94 66.22 11.67
CA ASN A 742 -50.29 66.36 11.10
C ASN A 742 -51.45 66.04 12.08
N ARG A 743 -51.21 66.20 13.39
CA ARG A 743 -52.04 65.66 14.49
C ARG A 743 -53.51 66.14 14.58
N ARG A 744 -53.91 67.18 13.84
CA ARG A 744 -55.30 67.69 13.83
C ARG A 744 -56.07 67.37 12.54
N LEU A 745 -55.42 67.40 11.37
CA LEU A 745 -56.04 67.00 10.10
C LEU A 745 -56.34 65.49 10.09
N HIS A 746 -55.39 64.67 10.56
CA HIS A 746 -55.56 63.21 10.69
C HIS A 746 -56.44 62.76 11.88
N HIS A 747 -57.29 63.61 12.44
CA HIS A 747 -58.31 63.16 13.41
C HIS A 747 -59.73 63.21 12.81
N VAL A 748 -60.04 64.24 12.01
CA VAL A 748 -61.30 64.30 11.24
C VAL A 748 -61.20 63.37 10.03
N GLN A 749 -60.13 63.46 9.23
CA GLN A 749 -59.94 62.56 8.09
C GLN A 749 -59.82 61.09 8.49
N LEU A 750 -59.44 60.79 9.75
CA LEU A 750 -59.40 59.42 10.26
C LEU A 750 -60.80 58.90 10.60
N LEU A 751 -61.78 59.76 10.92
CA LEU A 751 -63.17 59.33 11.14
C LEU A 751 -63.85 59.01 9.81
N ASP A 752 -63.77 59.93 8.85
CA ASP A 752 -64.33 59.73 7.51
C ASP A 752 -63.67 58.52 6.81
N LEU A 753 -62.33 58.45 6.84
CA LEU A 753 -61.62 57.25 6.37
C LEU A 753 -61.87 56.03 7.26
N MET A 754 -62.27 56.13 8.52
CA MET A 754 -62.67 54.93 9.28
C MET A 754 -64.03 54.41 8.83
N GLU A 755 -64.95 55.21 8.32
CA GLU A 755 -66.22 54.69 7.77
C GLU A 755 -66.03 54.14 6.34
N GLU A 756 -65.28 54.84 5.49
CA GLU A 756 -64.91 54.32 4.16
C GLU A 756 -63.96 53.12 4.25
N GLU A 757 -62.94 53.15 5.11
CA GLU A 757 -62.05 52.01 5.33
C GLU A 757 -62.71 50.92 6.15
N ASN A 758 -63.73 51.15 7.00
CA ASN A 758 -64.48 50.04 7.62
C ASN A 758 -65.41 49.37 6.60
N THR A 759 -66.09 50.10 5.71
CA THR A 759 -66.91 49.47 4.66
C THR A 759 -66.04 48.79 3.60
N ALA A 760 -64.90 49.38 3.24
CA ALA A 760 -63.88 48.74 2.41
C ALA A 760 -63.20 47.58 3.12
N ARG A 761 -62.91 47.63 4.43
CA ARG A 761 -62.42 46.49 5.22
C ARG A 761 -63.50 45.45 5.44
N SER A 762 -64.80 45.76 5.47
CA SER A 762 -65.83 44.72 5.47
C SER A 762 -65.76 43.93 4.17
N ARG A 763 -65.71 44.58 3.01
CA ARG A 763 -65.58 43.86 1.72
C ARG A 763 -64.22 43.21 1.50
N ILE A 764 -63.12 43.93 1.77
CA ILE A 764 -61.76 43.42 1.63
C ILE A 764 -61.46 42.38 2.70
N SER A 765 -62.05 42.44 3.91
CA SER A 765 -61.94 41.33 4.86
C SER A 765 -62.96 40.23 4.58
N GLU A 766 -64.10 40.42 3.93
CA GLU A 766 -64.88 39.28 3.40
C GLU A 766 -64.11 38.58 2.27
N GLU A 767 -63.46 39.33 1.38
CA GLU A 767 -62.68 38.77 0.28
C GLU A 767 -61.32 38.22 0.74
N CYS A 768 -60.67 38.85 1.73
CA CYS A 768 -59.42 38.40 2.33
C CYS A 768 -59.59 37.46 3.52
N TRP A 769 -60.73 37.40 4.23
CA TRP A 769 -61.11 36.23 5.03
C TRP A 769 -61.56 35.12 4.10
N GLY A 770 -62.21 35.39 2.95
CA GLY A 770 -62.43 34.37 1.93
C GLY A 770 -61.10 33.76 1.46
N LYS A 771 -60.15 34.60 1.05
CA LYS A 771 -58.80 34.17 0.61
C LYS A 771 -57.92 33.69 1.77
N TYR A 772 -58.03 34.21 2.99
CA TYR A 772 -57.28 33.77 4.18
C TYR A 772 -57.88 32.51 4.77
N ILE A 773 -59.19 32.30 4.77
CA ILE A 773 -59.82 31.01 5.13
C ILE A 773 -59.51 30.00 4.04
N SER A 774 -59.44 30.35 2.75
CA SER A 774 -58.95 29.41 1.72
C SER A 774 -57.45 29.15 1.83
N LEU A 775 -56.63 30.15 2.16
CA LEU A 775 -55.18 29.97 2.37
C LEU A 775 -54.91 29.23 3.67
N GLN A 776 -55.66 29.48 4.73
CA GLN A 776 -55.59 28.84 6.03
C GLN A 776 -56.17 27.44 5.96
N HIS A 777 -57.24 27.17 5.20
CA HIS A 777 -57.60 25.79 4.85
C HIS A 777 -56.52 25.13 4.00
N SER A 778 -55.95 25.77 2.98
CA SER A 778 -54.89 25.13 2.17
C SER A 778 -53.59 24.92 2.96
N PHE A 779 -53.29 25.81 3.91
CA PHE A 779 -52.12 25.75 4.79
C PHE A 779 -52.38 24.82 5.99
N GLN A 780 -53.62 24.69 6.46
CA GLN A 780 -54.02 23.75 7.48
C GLN A 780 -54.23 22.36 6.88
N GLU A 781 -54.66 22.21 5.64
CA GLU A 781 -54.57 20.95 4.87
C GLU A 781 -53.10 20.63 4.59
N GLN A 782 -52.26 21.57 4.15
CA GLN A 782 -50.83 21.29 3.95
C GLN A 782 -50.09 21.05 5.26
N MET A 783 -50.48 21.69 6.37
CA MET A 783 -49.88 21.52 7.68
C MET A 783 -50.52 20.37 8.46
N GLU A 784 -51.74 19.93 8.17
CA GLU A 784 -52.29 18.64 8.61
C GLU A 784 -51.74 17.52 7.74
N ILE A 785 -51.46 17.70 6.46
CA ILE A 785 -50.71 16.73 5.64
C ILE A 785 -49.26 16.67 6.10
N LEU A 786 -48.61 17.80 6.42
CA LEU A 786 -47.25 17.81 6.97
C LEU A 786 -47.22 17.36 8.44
N LEU A 787 -48.22 17.65 9.27
CA LEU A 787 -48.32 17.11 10.63
C LEU A 787 -48.71 15.64 10.59
N VAL A 788 -49.58 15.18 9.70
CA VAL A 788 -49.85 13.75 9.51
C VAL A 788 -48.66 13.06 8.84
N GLN A 789 -47.81 13.71 8.04
CA GLN A 789 -46.56 13.12 7.56
C GLN A 789 -45.42 13.19 8.58
N VAL A 790 -45.34 14.24 9.41
CA VAL A 790 -44.36 14.35 10.50
C VAL A 790 -44.76 13.45 11.66
N VAL A 791 -46.04 13.42 12.05
CA VAL A 791 -46.59 12.49 13.04
C VAL A 791 -46.67 11.08 12.47
N ALA A 792 -47.05 10.79 11.23
CA ALA A 792 -46.94 9.42 10.70
C ALA A 792 -45.48 9.01 10.46
N SER A 793 -44.53 9.92 10.20
CA SER A 793 -43.10 9.55 10.15
C SER A 793 -42.43 9.55 11.51
N SER A 794 -42.98 10.23 12.52
CA SER A 794 -42.51 10.21 13.91
C SER A 794 -43.13 9.03 14.64
N ILE A 795 -44.42 8.75 14.47
CA ILE A 795 -45.05 7.46 14.80
C ILE A 795 -44.34 6.37 14.01
N HIS A 796 -44.18 6.38 12.69
CA HIS A 796 -43.45 5.28 12.02
C HIS A 796 -41.96 5.17 12.41
N LYS A 797 -41.34 6.21 12.99
CA LYS A 797 -40.03 6.12 13.66
C LYS A 797 -40.16 5.57 15.08
N GLU A 798 -41.09 6.06 15.89
CA GLU A 798 -41.36 5.61 17.27
C GLU A 798 -41.98 4.22 17.32
N GLU A 799 -42.68 3.78 16.28
CA GLU A 799 -43.27 2.48 16.01
C GLU A 799 -42.22 1.55 15.40
N LYS A 800 -41.23 2.07 14.64
CA LYS A 800 -40.00 1.32 14.37
C LYS A 800 -39.13 1.20 15.61
N HIS A 801 -39.00 2.24 16.43
CA HIS A 801 -38.27 2.22 17.68
C HIS A 801 -39.03 1.42 18.75
N LEU A 802 -40.36 1.36 18.73
CA LEU A 802 -41.21 0.53 19.58
C LEU A 802 -41.36 -0.87 19.00
N HIS A 803 -41.27 -1.13 17.69
CA HIS A 803 -41.15 -2.51 17.20
C HIS A 803 -39.73 -3.04 17.37
N LEU A 804 -38.69 -2.20 17.33
CA LEU A 804 -37.33 -2.59 17.68
C LEU A 804 -37.20 -2.75 19.20
N ALA A 805 -37.71 -1.82 20.01
CA ALA A 805 -37.70 -1.91 21.47
C ALA A 805 -38.72 -2.92 22.00
N MET A 806 -39.88 -3.15 21.36
CA MET A 806 -40.74 -4.29 21.70
C MET A 806 -40.16 -5.60 21.17
N ARG A 807 -39.43 -5.67 20.05
CA ARG A 807 -38.68 -6.90 19.71
C ARG A 807 -37.51 -7.11 20.65
N HIS A 808 -36.83 -6.06 21.09
CA HIS A 808 -35.74 -6.14 22.07
C HIS A 808 -36.29 -6.52 23.44
N ASN A 809 -37.33 -5.84 23.93
CA ASN A 809 -38.02 -6.10 25.20
C ASN A 809 -38.86 -7.38 25.16
N HIS A 810 -39.31 -7.87 23.99
CA HIS A 810 -39.91 -9.20 23.84
C HIS A 810 -38.83 -10.28 23.74
N ASN A 811 -37.67 -10.03 23.13
CA ASN A 811 -36.53 -10.95 23.19
C ASN A 811 -35.86 -10.94 24.59
N GLU A 812 -35.92 -9.84 25.32
CA GLU A 812 -35.49 -9.72 26.72
C GLU A 812 -36.55 -10.22 27.68
N LYS A 813 -37.85 -10.13 27.36
CA LYS A 813 -38.89 -10.85 28.12
C LYS A 813 -38.88 -12.32 27.78
N LEU A 814 -38.58 -12.74 26.56
CA LEU A 814 -38.37 -14.15 26.20
C LEU A 814 -37.07 -14.67 26.82
N ARG A 815 -36.00 -13.88 26.90
CA ARG A 815 -34.81 -14.24 27.69
C ARG A 815 -35.11 -14.23 29.18
N MET A 816 -35.72 -13.20 29.74
CA MET A 816 -36.12 -13.20 31.15
C MET A 816 -37.18 -14.25 31.47
N ILE A 817 -38.00 -14.72 30.52
CA ILE A 817 -38.94 -15.83 30.70
C ILE A 817 -38.23 -17.17 30.49
N GLU A 818 -37.31 -17.31 29.54
CA GLU A 818 -36.43 -18.48 29.43
C GLU A 818 -35.55 -18.62 30.67
N ASP A 819 -34.97 -17.53 31.15
CA ASP A 819 -34.04 -17.47 32.26
C ASP A 819 -34.80 -17.51 33.58
N TYR A 820 -36.00 -16.94 33.68
CA TYR A 820 -36.93 -17.24 34.78
C TYR A 820 -37.47 -18.67 34.70
N ILE A 821 -37.63 -19.30 33.53
CA ILE A 821 -38.00 -20.73 33.43
C ILE A 821 -36.80 -21.59 33.79
N LYS A 822 -35.57 -21.27 33.36
CA LYS A 822 -34.34 -21.97 33.77
C LYS A 822 -34.13 -21.80 35.27
N GLU A 823 -34.21 -20.58 35.80
CA GLU A 823 -34.06 -20.25 37.21
C GLU A 823 -35.23 -20.79 38.05
N ARG A 824 -36.46 -20.88 37.52
CA ARG A 824 -37.59 -21.53 38.18
C ARG A 824 -37.56 -23.05 38.03
N VAL A 825 -36.88 -23.62 37.03
CA VAL A 825 -36.63 -25.06 36.93
C VAL A 825 -35.44 -25.46 37.81
N THR A 826 -34.41 -24.64 37.97
CA THR A 826 -33.36 -24.87 38.97
C THR A 826 -33.86 -24.59 40.39
N LYS A 827 -34.66 -23.53 40.60
CA LYS A 827 -35.35 -23.30 41.89
C LYS A 827 -36.46 -24.31 42.16
N HIS A 828 -37.21 -24.84 41.19
CA HIS A 828 -38.16 -25.93 41.44
C HIS A 828 -37.49 -27.30 41.50
N ARG A 829 -36.27 -27.50 40.96
CA ARG A 829 -35.43 -28.63 41.37
C ARG A 829 -35.00 -28.45 42.81
N ALA A 830 -34.22 -27.42 43.13
CA ALA A 830 -33.74 -27.15 44.47
C ALA A 830 -34.86 -27.01 45.54
N HIS A 831 -36.08 -26.61 45.16
CA HIS A 831 -37.25 -26.55 46.04
C HIS A 831 -38.09 -27.84 46.02
N LEU A 832 -38.03 -28.70 45.00
CA LEU A 832 -38.53 -30.07 45.15
C LEU A 832 -37.57 -30.88 46.03
N ASP A 833 -36.27 -30.70 45.84
CA ASP A 833 -35.21 -31.23 46.71
C ASP A 833 -35.42 -30.72 48.15
N SER A 834 -35.59 -29.40 48.36
CA SER A 834 -35.86 -28.85 49.70
C SER A 834 -37.25 -29.16 50.25
N VAL A 835 -38.27 -29.43 49.43
CA VAL A 835 -39.62 -29.83 49.92
C VAL A 835 -39.68 -31.32 50.22
N ILE A 836 -38.82 -32.14 49.61
CA ILE A 836 -38.58 -33.52 50.06
C ILE A 836 -37.89 -33.51 51.43
N GLU A 837 -37.00 -32.55 51.71
CA GLU A 837 -36.43 -32.35 53.05
C GLU A 837 -37.42 -31.70 54.04
N GLU A 838 -38.15 -30.65 53.67
CA GLU A 838 -39.08 -29.91 54.56
C GLU A 838 -40.42 -30.63 54.79
N GLN A 839 -40.85 -31.58 53.95
CA GLN A 839 -42.02 -32.43 54.28
C GLN A 839 -41.76 -33.40 55.46
N LEU A 840 -40.53 -33.47 55.96
CA LEU A 840 -40.19 -34.12 57.24
C LEU A 840 -40.15 -33.15 58.45
N GLY A 841 -40.35 -31.83 58.26
CA GLY A 841 -40.27 -30.81 59.32
C GLY A 841 -41.44 -29.80 59.31
N GLY A 842 -42.50 -30.06 60.08
CA GLY A 842 -43.78 -29.36 59.92
C GLY A 842 -44.06 -28.12 60.80
N LYS A 843 -44.82 -27.18 60.22
CA LYS A 843 -45.64 -26.10 60.85
C LYS A 843 -44.84 -24.98 61.54
N CYS A 844 -45.23 -23.69 61.49
CA CYS A 844 -46.59 -23.15 61.45
C CYS A 844 -46.67 -21.69 60.93
N HIS A 845 -47.74 -21.31 60.23
CA HIS A 845 -48.11 -19.91 59.96
C HIS A 845 -48.95 -19.34 61.11
N GLN A 846 -48.61 -18.17 61.67
CA GLN A 846 -49.61 -17.23 62.25
C GLN A 846 -49.11 -15.86 62.76
N LYS A 847 -47.80 -15.62 63.00
CA LYS A 847 -47.33 -14.42 63.74
C LYS A 847 -46.86 -13.19 62.93
N TYR A 848 -46.96 -13.19 61.59
CA TYR A 848 -46.41 -12.08 60.78
C TYR A 848 -47.43 -10.97 60.45
N THR A 849 -48.69 -11.31 60.25
CA THR A 849 -49.74 -10.39 59.75
C THR A 849 -50.17 -9.32 60.77
N GLU A 850 -50.16 -9.61 62.07
CA GLU A 850 -50.53 -8.64 63.11
C GLU A 850 -49.52 -7.49 63.26
N LYS A 851 -48.28 -7.68 62.82
CA LYS A 851 -47.18 -6.74 63.07
C LYS A 851 -47.15 -5.56 62.10
N LEU A 852 -47.77 -5.69 60.92
CA LEU A 852 -47.79 -4.64 59.90
C LEU A 852 -48.83 -3.54 60.21
N ASN A 853 -50.05 -3.94 60.60
CA ASN A 853 -51.15 -2.99 60.79
C ASN A 853 -50.89 -1.97 61.91
N ARG A 854 -50.19 -2.38 63.00
CA ARG A 854 -49.83 -1.50 64.12
C ARG A 854 -48.77 -0.45 63.76
N ALA A 855 -48.06 -0.58 62.63
CA ALA A 855 -47.10 0.43 62.19
C ALA A 855 -47.76 1.63 61.48
N HIS A 856 -48.95 1.44 60.89
CA HIS A 856 -49.58 2.45 60.04
C HIS A 856 -50.37 3.51 60.84
N GLU A 857 -51.05 3.11 61.92
CA GLU A 857 -51.83 4.03 62.76
C GLU A 857 -50.97 5.09 63.47
N CYS A 858 -49.73 4.76 63.83
CA CYS A 858 -48.84 5.67 64.56
C CYS A 858 -48.44 6.89 63.72
N LEU A 859 -48.21 6.72 62.42
CA LEU A 859 -47.72 7.79 61.53
C LEU A 859 -48.78 8.88 61.25
N LEU A 860 -50.07 8.57 61.38
CA LEU A 860 -51.14 9.56 61.19
C LEU A 860 -51.29 10.49 62.40
N ARG A 861 -51.10 9.98 63.62
CA ARG A 861 -51.29 10.73 64.88
C ARG A 861 -50.19 11.75 65.20
N GLU A 862 -49.06 11.73 64.50
CA GLU A 862 -48.01 12.75 64.65
C GLU A 862 -48.28 13.99 63.81
N ARG A 863 -48.90 13.83 62.63
CA ARG A 863 -49.11 14.92 61.66
C ARG A 863 -50.04 16.01 62.21
N GLU A 864 -51.13 15.61 62.86
CA GLU A 864 -52.13 16.52 63.46
C GLU A 864 -51.55 17.38 64.61
N LYS A 865 -50.58 16.83 65.35
CA LYS A 865 -49.90 17.55 66.46
C LYS A 865 -48.94 18.64 65.97
N GLY A 866 -48.55 18.62 64.70
CA GLY A 866 -47.68 19.63 64.09
C GLY A 866 -48.40 20.95 63.79
N GLU A 867 -49.58 20.89 63.17
CA GLU A 867 -50.27 22.10 62.69
C GLU A 867 -50.89 22.95 63.82
N LEU A 868 -51.37 22.28 64.88
CA LEU A 868 -51.96 22.94 66.05
C LEU A 868 -50.94 23.84 66.79
N ARG A 869 -49.64 23.53 66.72
CA ARG A 869 -48.57 24.32 67.33
C ARG A 869 -48.20 25.60 66.57
N ARG A 870 -48.46 25.69 65.26
CA ARG A 870 -48.20 26.92 64.48
C ARG A 870 -49.22 28.03 64.78
N LYS A 871 -50.51 27.70 64.70
CA LYS A 871 -51.62 28.67 64.89
C LYS A 871 -51.66 29.31 66.30
N GLN A 872 -51.09 28.64 67.31
CA GLN A 872 -50.95 29.20 68.66
C GLN A 872 -49.77 30.17 68.81
N MET A 873 -48.76 30.12 67.93
CA MET A 873 -47.57 30.98 68.00
C MET A 873 -47.83 32.37 67.39
N GLU A 874 -48.57 32.42 66.28
CA GLU A 874 -48.84 33.65 65.53
C GLU A 874 -49.74 34.61 66.34
N SER A 875 -50.82 34.09 66.94
CA SER A 875 -51.75 34.86 67.79
C SER A 875 -51.13 35.44 69.08
N ALA A 876 -49.95 34.95 69.50
CA ALA A 876 -49.23 35.45 70.66
C ALA A 876 -48.30 36.65 70.37
N LEU A 877 -47.94 36.88 69.10
CA LEU A 877 -46.97 37.92 68.71
C LEU A 877 -47.62 39.28 68.43
N GLU A 878 -48.83 39.31 67.87
CA GLU A 878 -49.52 40.57 67.54
C GLU A 878 -49.95 41.37 68.79
N ARG A 879 -50.28 40.68 69.88
CA ARG A 879 -50.76 41.32 71.13
C ARG A 879 -49.67 41.99 71.98
N LYS A 880 -48.39 41.96 71.56
CA LYS A 880 -47.26 42.54 72.34
C LYS A 880 -46.56 43.74 71.67
N ARG A 881 -47.03 44.23 70.52
CA ARG A 881 -46.31 45.25 69.71
C ARG A 881 -46.84 46.69 69.75
N SER A 882 -47.94 46.99 70.46
CA SER A 882 -48.70 48.24 70.21
C SER A 882 -48.68 49.33 71.29
N LYS A 883 -47.94 49.21 72.42
CA LYS A 883 -48.04 50.18 73.54
C LYS A 883 -46.77 50.60 74.32
N SER A 884 -45.54 50.32 73.88
CA SER A 884 -44.34 50.81 74.63
C SER A 884 -43.07 51.18 73.85
N GLU A 885 -43.15 51.38 72.52
CA GLU A 885 -41.94 51.70 71.72
C GLU A 885 -41.41 53.13 71.96
N ALA A 886 -42.28 54.08 72.30
CA ALA A 886 -41.92 55.50 72.40
C ALA A 886 -40.96 55.86 73.55
N SER A 887 -40.99 55.16 74.68
CA SER A 887 -40.16 55.49 75.86
C SER A 887 -38.82 54.74 75.88
N ARG A 888 -38.68 53.66 75.11
CA ARG A 888 -37.47 52.84 75.04
C ARG A 888 -36.40 53.46 74.14
N MET A 889 -36.82 54.01 72.99
CA MET A 889 -35.92 54.58 71.98
C MET A 889 -34.98 55.67 72.53
N ALA A 890 -35.46 56.51 73.46
CA ALA A 890 -34.67 57.58 74.06
C ALA A 890 -33.49 57.08 74.90
N ARG A 891 -33.65 55.97 75.65
CA ARG A 891 -32.60 55.41 76.52
C ARG A 891 -31.63 54.49 75.78
N GLU A 892 -32.03 53.95 74.63
CA GLU A 892 -31.13 53.13 73.80
C GLU A 892 -30.13 53.99 73.01
N GLN A 893 -30.43 55.26 72.70
CA GLN A 893 -29.54 56.13 71.92
C GLN A 893 -28.23 56.48 72.65
N GLU A 894 -28.26 56.87 73.94
CA GLU A 894 -27.03 57.15 74.71
C GLU A 894 -26.13 55.91 74.88
N VAL A 895 -26.72 54.72 75.04
CA VAL A 895 -25.98 53.47 75.16
C VAL A 895 -25.39 53.05 73.80
N GLN A 896 -26.12 53.29 72.71
CA GLN A 896 -25.63 53.01 71.36
C GLN A 896 -24.37 53.81 71.00
N GLU A 897 -24.21 55.06 71.43
CA GLU A 897 -23.01 55.86 71.09
C GLU A 897 -21.73 55.29 71.72
N LYS A 898 -21.79 54.91 73.00
CA LYS A 898 -20.66 54.28 73.72
C LYS A 898 -20.36 52.90 73.14
N ASN A 899 -21.39 52.11 72.83
CA ASN A 899 -21.20 50.80 72.18
C ASN A 899 -20.68 50.92 70.73
N LYS A 900 -21.09 51.92 69.93
CA LYS A 900 -20.58 52.14 68.56
C LYS A 900 -19.05 52.29 68.52
N LYS A 901 -18.45 53.01 69.47
CA LYS A 901 -16.98 53.20 69.53
C LYS A 901 -16.23 51.90 69.90
N LEU A 902 -16.81 51.05 70.75
CA LEU A 902 -16.22 49.75 71.12
C LEU A 902 -16.44 48.70 70.01
N LEU A 903 -17.63 48.69 69.41
CA LEU A 903 -17.96 47.92 68.21
C LEU A 903 -17.05 48.26 67.04
N LEU A 904 -16.71 49.53 66.79
CA LEU A 904 -15.80 49.91 65.71
C LEU A 904 -14.42 49.26 65.84
N ARG A 905 -13.83 49.25 67.06
CA ARG A 905 -12.57 48.52 67.31
C ARG A 905 -12.73 47.01 67.16
N GLN A 906 -13.83 46.43 67.65
CA GLN A 906 -14.10 45.00 67.47
C GLN A 906 -14.36 44.63 65.99
N HIS A 907 -15.01 45.49 65.21
CA HIS A 907 -15.22 45.30 63.77
C HIS A 907 -13.94 45.47 62.98
N GLN A 908 -13.02 46.35 63.36
CA GLN A 908 -11.69 46.42 62.74
C GLN A 908 -10.87 45.16 63.04
N SER A 909 -10.82 44.70 64.29
CA SER A 909 -10.13 43.46 64.65
C SER A 909 -10.80 42.20 64.09
N ARG A 910 -12.13 42.19 63.93
CA ARG A 910 -12.85 41.14 63.19
C ARG A 910 -12.52 41.23 61.72
N ALA A 911 -12.74 42.34 61.03
CA ALA A 911 -12.45 42.49 59.60
C ALA A 911 -10.99 42.16 59.21
N VAL A 912 -10.00 42.32 60.10
CA VAL A 912 -8.63 41.81 59.87
C VAL A 912 -8.54 40.28 60.01
N ARG A 913 -9.16 39.68 61.03
CA ARG A 913 -9.25 38.21 61.15
C ARG A 913 -10.08 37.60 60.04
N ASP A 914 -11.21 38.20 59.71
CA ASP A 914 -12.12 37.79 58.65
C ASP A 914 -11.42 37.90 57.29
N LYS A 915 -10.56 38.91 57.05
CA LYS A 915 -9.71 38.96 55.85
C LYS A 915 -8.58 37.92 55.83
N ILE A 916 -8.00 37.57 56.97
CA ILE A 916 -7.00 36.50 57.06
C ILE A 916 -7.65 35.12 56.90
N GLN A 917 -8.85 34.95 57.43
CA GLN A 917 -9.67 33.75 57.31
C GLN A 917 -10.19 33.61 55.87
N GLN A 918 -10.75 34.67 55.29
CA GLN A 918 -11.13 34.74 53.89
C GLN A 918 -9.92 34.48 52.98
N ALA A 919 -8.76 35.09 53.20
CA ALA A 919 -7.57 34.78 52.39
C ALA A 919 -7.08 33.32 52.55
N ARG A 920 -7.38 32.65 53.67
CA ARG A 920 -7.13 31.21 53.85
C ARG A 920 -8.20 30.35 53.20
N ASP A 921 -9.46 30.78 53.24
CA ASP A 921 -10.59 30.06 52.68
C ASP A 921 -10.62 30.21 51.16
N ASP A 922 -10.32 31.40 50.60
CA ASP A 922 -9.97 31.64 49.20
C ASP A 922 -8.80 30.73 48.77
N PHE A 923 -7.74 30.61 49.58
CA PHE A 923 -6.59 29.75 49.24
C PHE A 923 -6.98 28.25 49.30
N ASN A 924 -7.74 27.83 50.30
CA ASN A 924 -8.31 26.48 50.41
C ASN A 924 -9.30 26.19 49.27
N GLU A 925 -10.09 27.16 48.82
CA GLU A 925 -10.96 27.07 47.66
C GLU A 925 -10.14 27.00 46.37
N THR A 926 -9.03 27.72 46.22
CA THR A 926 -8.14 27.51 45.07
C THR A 926 -7.44 26.15 45.10
N ILE A 927 -7.09 25.60 46.26
CA ILE A 927 -6.57 24.23 46.40
C ILE A 927 -7.67 23.20 46.10
N GLN A 928 -8.87 23.36 46.63
CA GLN A 928 -10.00 22.47 46.32
C GLN A 928 -10.41 22.58 44.85
N ALA A 929 -10.35 23.77 44.25
CA ALA A 929 -10.58 23.97 42.82
C ALA A 929 -9.46 23.37 41.97
N GLN A 930 -8.19 23.44 42.39
CA GLN A 930 -7.09 22.75 41.71
C GLN A 930 -7.21 21.23 41.84
N MET A 931 -7.57 20.71 43.02
CA MET A 931 -7.83 19.29 43.22
C MET A 931 -9.07 18.82 42.45
N LEU A 932 -10.14 19.61 42.40
CA LEU A 932 -11.32 19.33 41.57
C LEU A 932 -11.02 19.44 40.08
N LEU A 933 -10.20 20.39 39.64
CA LEU A 933 -9.76 20.49 38.25
C LEU A 933 -8.84 19.33 37.88
N GLN A 934 -7.94 18.89 38.77
CA GLN A 934 -7.06 17.76 38.52
C GLN A 934 -7.80 16.41 38.59
N ASP A 935 -8.78 16.27 39.49
CA ASP A 935 -9.72 15.14 39.55
C ASP A 935 -10.64 15.15 38.32
N MET A 936 -11.17 16.30 37.91
CA MET A 936 -11.91 16.46 36.65
C MET A 936 -11.04 16.21 35.43
N GLU A 937 -9.77 16.61 35.39
CA GLU A 937 -8.84 16.27 34.32
C GLU A 937 -8.53 14.77 34.32
N SER A 938 -8.42 14.12 35.49
CA SER A 938 -8.28 12.66 35.58
C SER A 938 -9.54 11.94 35.08
N LYS A 939 -10.73 12.45 35.42
CA LYS A 939 -12.03 11.91 35.02
C LYS A 939 -12.34 12.20 33.56
N ILE A 940 -11.96 13.35 33.03
CA ILE A 940 -12.09 13.74 31.63
C ILE A 940 -11.05 13.01 30.79
N THR A 941 -9.79 12.85 31.21
CA THR A 941 -8.82 12.03 30.46
C THR A 941 -9.17 10.53 30.53
N ARG A 942 -9.78 10.07 31.63
CA ARG A 942 -10.36 8.72 31.71
C ARG A 942 -11.59 8.56 30.84
N GLN A 943 -12.56 9.48 30.90
CA GLN A 943 -13.75 9.49 30.04
C GLN A 943 -13.34 9.63 28.58
N VAL A 944 -12.40 10.50 28.21
CA VAL A 944 -11.87 10.62 26.85
C VAL A 944 -11.08 9.38 26.45
N ARG A 945 -10.40 8.65 27.36
CA ARG A 945 -9.84 7.33 27.05
C ARG A 945 -10.93 6.28 26.82
N GLU A 946 -11.97 6.24 27.66
CA GLU A 946 -13.09 5.30 27.56
C GLU A 946 -14.01 5.64 26.35
N GLU A 947 -14.14 6.91 25.99
CA GLU A 947 -14.78 7.45 24.78
C GLU A 947 -13.91 7.23 23.54
N VAL A 948 -12.58 7.40 23.57
CA VAL A 948 -11.72 7.05 22.44
C VAL A 948 -11.66 5.54 22.24
N MET A 949 -11.70 4.74 23.30
CA MET A 949 -11.75 3.28 23.20
C MET A 949 -13.13 2.78 22.75
N SER A 950 -14.23 3.39 23.23
CA SER A 950 -15.59 3.06 22.76
C SER A 950 -15.91 3.67 21.40
N PHE A 951 -15.34 4.82 21.03
CA PHE A 951 -15.39 5.37 19.67
C PHE A 951 -14.55 4.52 18.72
N ARG A 952 -13.35 4.08 19.09
CA ARG A 952 -12.56 3.12 18.28
C ARG A 952 -13.31 1.80 18.12
N ARG A 953 -13.94 1.26 19.17
CA ARG A 953 -14.81 0.08 19.08
C ARG A 953 -16.03 0.34 18.19
N GLN A 954 -16.75 1.44 18.40
CA GLN A 954 -17.87 1.84 17.52
C GLN A 954 -17.42 2.16 16.09
N GLU A 955 -16.16 2.55 15.86
CA GLU A 955 -15.61 2.83 14.55
C GLU A 955 -15.16 1.53 13.87
N THR A 956 -14.55 0.58 14.58
CA THR A 956 -14.36 -0.79 14.06
C THR A 956 -15.69 -1.50 13.83
N ASP A 957 -16.70 -1.28 14.67
CA ASP A 957 -18.03 -1.86 14.51
C ASP A 957 -18.79 -1.17 13.38
N ARG A 958 -18.68 0.15 13.21
CA ARG A 958 -19.20 0.87 12.04
C ARG A 958 -18.43 0.54 10.78
N LEU A 959 -17.13 0.21 10.84
CA LEU A 959 -16.35 -0.21 9.69
C LEU A 959 -16.66 -1.66 9.30
N THR A 960 -16.80 -2.59 10.25
CA THR A 960 -17.26 -3.96 9.95
C THR A 960 -18.73 -3.96 9.51
N GLN A 961 -19.61 -3.19 10.13
CA GLN A 961 -20.99 -2.99 9.64
C GLN A 961 -21.01 -2.33 8.26
N ARG A 962 -20.19 -1.30 7.99
CA ARG A 962 -20.06 -0.71 6.64
C ARG A 962 -19.47 -1.70 5.64
N LEU A 963 -18.53 -2.56 6.01
CA LEU A 963 -17.97 -3.59 5.13
C LEU A 963 -18.99 -4.71 4.88
N CYS A 964 -19.79 -5.09 5.88
CA CYS A 964 -20.91 -6.02 5.73
C CYS A 964 -22.07 -5.41 4.92
N GLU A 965 -22.34 -4.11 5.06
CA GLU A 965 -23.31 -3.39 4.23
C GLU A 965 -22.77 -3.16 2.81
N GLU A 966 -21.51 -2.80 2.63
CA GLU A 966 -20.83 -2.75 1.32
C GLU A 966 -20.91 -4.12 0.65
N ARG A 967 -20.60 -5.19 1.37
CA ARG A 967 -20.71 -6.57 0.87
C ARG A 967 -22.14 -6.91 0.49
N LYS A 968 -23.13 -6.67 1.36
CA LYS A 968 -24.56 -6.86 1.06
C LYS A 968 -25.07 -5.95 -0.05
N ARG A 969 -24.54 -4.74 -0.21
CA ARG A 969 -24.87 -3.79 -1.31
C ARG A 969 -24.23 -4.22 -2.62
N ARG A 970 -23.00 -4.75 -2.61
CA ARG A 970 -22.31 -5.33 -3.78
C ARG A 970 -22.99 -6.64 -4.21
N GLU A 971 -23.37 -7.49 -3.26
CA GLU A 971 -24.18 -8.70 -3.49
C GLU A 971 -25.58 -8.34 -4.02
N ALA A 972 -26.28 -7.37 -3.40
CA ALA A 972 -27.56 -6.88 -3.90
C ALA A 972 -27.46 -6.17 -5.26
N ALA A 973 -26.36 -5.46 -5.54
CA ALA A 973 -26.09 -4.84 -6.83
C ALA A 973 -25.74 -5.89 -7.89
N ALA A 974 -25.03 -6.97 -7.54
CA ALA A 974 -24.79 -8.11 -8.42
C ALA A 974 -26.10 -8.86 -8.73
N ILE A 975 -26.95 -9.08 -7.72
CA ILE A 975 -28.29 -9.68 -7.88
C ILE A 975 -29.21 -8.75 -8.69
N GLN A 976 -29.14 -7.43 -8.52
CA GLN A 976 -29.86 -6.49 -9.38
C GLN A 976 -29.30 -6.44 -10.80
N ALA A 977 -27.98 -6.50 -11.00
CA ALA A 977 -27.36 -6.56 -12.31
C ALA A 977 -27.71 -7.87 -13.04
N ALA A 978 -27.72 -9.00 -12.34
CA ALA A 978 -28.24 -10.27 -12.83
C ALA A 978 -29.72 -10.14 -13.22
N LYS A 979 -30.59 -9.66 -12.33
CA LYS A 979 -32.02 -9.45 -12.62
C LYS A 979 -32.29 -8.40 -13.70
N ILE A 980 -31.40 -7.43 -13.91
CA ILE A 980 -31.47 -6.48 -15.03
C ILE A 980 -31.01 -7.16 -16.32
N ASN A 981 -30.03 -8.05 -16.29
CA ASN A 981 -29.61 -8.83 -17.46
C ASN A 981 -30.65 -9.90 -17.83
N GLU A 982 -31.28 -10.58 -16.87
CA GLU A 982 -32.45 -11.44 -17.07
C GLU A 982 -33.64 -10.65 -17.64
N ARG A 983 -33.96 -9.49 -17.06
CA ARG A 983 -34.99 -8.60 -17.64
C ARG A 983 -34.62 -8.13 -19.04
N ARG A 984 -33.33 -8.00 -19.38
CA ARG A 984 -32.84 -7.66 -20.73
C ARG A 984 -32.87 -8.85 -21.68
N SER A 985 -32.64 -10.10 -21.25
CA SER A 985 -32.84 -11.28 -22.10
C SER A 985 -34.33 -11.48 -22.37
N VAL A 986 -35.17 -11.46 -21.33
CA VAL A 986 -36.64 -11.54 -21.46
C VAL A 986 -37.19 -10.37 -22.29
N GLN A 987 -36.67 -9.14 -22.16
CA GLN A 987 -37.05 -8.03 -23.06
C GLN A 987 -36.55 -8.23 -24.50
N ARG A 988 -35.39 -8.84 -24.73
CA ARG A 988 -34.91 -9.19 -26.08
C ARG A 988 -35.80 -10.27 -26.70
N GLU A 989 -36.17 -11.29 -25.94
CA GLU A 989 -37.09 -12.36 -26.35
C GLU A 989 -38.49 -11.83 -26.64
N LEU A 990 -39.06 -11.00 -25.76
CA LEU A 990 -40.34 -10.30 -26.00
C LEU A 990 -40.27 -9.34 -27.20
N CYS A 991 -39.12 -8.72 -27.47
CA CYS A 991 -38.93 -7.89 -28.66
C CYS A 991 -38.82 -8.74 -29.94
N VAL A 992 -38.19 -9.93 -29.87
CA VAL A 992 -38.16 -10.92 -30.96
C VAL A 992 -39.54 -11.52 -31.22
N GLN A 993 -40.33 -11.80 -30.17
CA GLN A 993 -41.73 -12.20 -30.30
C GLN A 993 -42.57 -11.09 -30.92
N ARG A 994 -42.54 -9.87 -30.37
CA ARG A 994 -43.28 -8.72 -30.92
C ARG A 994 -42.88 -8.36 -32.34
N THR A 995 -41.62 -8.53 -32.73
CA THR A 995 -41.20 -8.31 -34.14
C THR A 995 -41.69 -9.43 -35.06
N LYS A 996 -41.81 -10.69 -34.60
CA LYS A 996 -42.52 -11.76 -35.33
C LYS A 996 -44.02 -11.46 -35.46
N GLU A 997 -44.69 -11.06 -34.38
CA GLU A 997 -46.12 -10.65 -34.39
C GLU A 997 -46.37 -9.43 -35.30
N VAL A 998 -45.45 -8.46 -35.32
CA VAL A 998 -45.51 -7.31 -36.23
C VAL A 998 -45.26 -7.73 -37.68
N GLN A 999 -44.42 -8.74 -37.94
CA GLN A 999 -44.27 -9.30 -39.29
C GLN A 999 -45.51 -10.10 -39.73
N GLU A 1000 -46.12 -10.90 -38.86
CA GLU A 1000 -47.36 -11.62 -39.16
C GLU A 1000 -48.55 -10.68 -39.37
N SER A 1001 -48.75 -9.70 -38.49
CA SER A 1001 -49.82 -8.71 -38.66
C SER A 1001 -49.61 -7.86 -39.91
N ARG A 1002 -48.35 -7.53 -40.28
CA ARG A 1002 -48.04 -6.95 -41.60
C ARG A 1002 -48.41 -7.88 -42.76
N ARG A 1003 -48.10 -9.19 -42.69
CA ARG A 1003 -48.52 -10.18 -43.71
C ARG A 1003 -50.04 -10.25 -43.84
N ARG A 1004 -50.76 -10.38 -42.73
CA ARG A 1004 -52.24 -10.39 -42.69
C ARG A 1004 -52.82 -9.09 -43.26
N HIS A 1005 -52.25 -7.94 -42.92
CA HIS A 1005 -52.73 -6.64 -43.41
C HIS A 1005 -52.40 -6.39 -44.89
N VAL A 1006 -51.32 -6.99 -45.44
CA VAL A 1006 -51.04 -7.01 -46.89
C VAL A 1006 -52.07 -7.89 -47.62
N MET A 1007 -52.37 -9.09 -47.12
CA MET A 1007 -53.44 -9.95 -47.65
C MET A 1007 -54.80 -9.23 -47.65
N GLN A 1008 -55.14 -8.57 -46.55
CA GLN A 1008 -56.37 -7.79 -46.42
C GLN A 1008 -56.40 -6.61 -47.41
N LYS A 1009 -55.27 -5.93 -47.65
CA LYS A 1009 -55.16 -4.88 -48.68
C LYS A 1009 -55.28 -5.41 -50.10
N GLN A 1010 -54.90 -6.66 -50.39
CA GLN A 1010 -55.11 -7.28 -51.70
C GLN A 1010 -56.61 -7.57 -51.93
N LEU A 1011 -57.32 -8.10 -50.93
CA LEU A 1011 -58.78 -8.25 -50.97
C LEU A 1011 -59.50 -6.90 -51.13
N ASP A 1012 -59.09 -5.90 -50.37
CA ASP A 1012 -59.59 -4.51 -50.48
C ASP A 1012 -59.39 -3.94 -51.89
N MET A 1013 -58.26 -4.25 -52.54
CA MET A 1013 -57.95 -3.80 -53.90
C MET A 1013 -58.86 -4.48 -54.93
N GLN A 1014 -59.09 -5.79 -54.81
CA GLN A 1014 -60.02 -6.53 -55.68
C GLN A 1014 -61.46 -6.01 -55.54
N GLN A 1015 -61.93 -5.77 -54.30
CA GLN A 1015 -63.26 -5.16 -54.09
C GLN A 1015 -63.34 -3.73 -54.63
N ARG A 1016 -62.27 -2.93 -54.55
CA ARG A 1016 -62.23 -1.58 -55.14
C ARG A 1016 -62.26 -1.63 -56.67
N GLN A 1017 -61.63 -2.62 -57.31
CA GLN A 1017 -61.70 -2.83 -58.76
C GLN A 1017 -63.12 -3.22 -59.19
N GLN A 1018 -63.79 -4.14 -58.48
CA GLN A 1018 -65.20 -4.47 -58.73
C GLN A 1018 -66.12 -3.24 -58.61
N ARG A 1019 -66.01 -2.48 -57.51
CA ARG A 1019 -66.80 -1.26 -57.30
C ARG A 1019 -66.43 -0.12 -58.28
N ALA A 1020 -65.26 -0.15 -58.91
CA ALA A 1020 -64.89 0.79 -59.97
C ALA A 1020 -65.55 0.41 -61.31
N ALA A 1021 -65.64 -0.88 -61.63
CA ALA A 1021 -66.38 -1.37 -62.81
C ALA A 1021 -67.87 -1.00 -62.72
N GLU A 1022 -68.53 -1.24 -61.58
CA GLU A 1022 -69.92 -0.81 -61.36
C GLU A 1022 -70.14 0.71 -61.55
N ARG A 1023 -69.15 1.53 -61.19
CA ARG A 1023 -69.23 2.99 -61.36
C ARG A 1023 -69.10 3.41 -62.83
N LEU A 1024 -68.29 2.71 -63.61
CA LEU A 1024 -68.18 2.94 -65.06
C LEU A 1024 -69.48 2.56 -65.79
N GLU A 1025 -70.14 1.48 -65.38
CA GLU A 1025 -71.46 1.09 -65.89
C GLU A 1025 -72.51 2.20 -65.61
N ARG A 1026 -72.67 2.59 -64.34
CA ARG A 1026 -73.62 3.67 -63.95
C ARG A 1026 -73.29 5.03 -64.59
N ALA A 1027 -72.02 5.34 -64.84
CA ALA A 1027 -71.60 6.55 -65.53
C ALA A 1027 -72.04 6.56 -67.01
N ARG A 1028 -71.97 5.41 -67.71
CA ARG A 1028 -72.48 5.28 -69.09
C ARG A 1028 -73.99 5.50 -69.15
N GLU A 1029 -74.75 5.01 -68.18
CA GLU A 1029 -76.19 5.27 -68.07
C GLU A 1029 -76.49 6.76 -67.84
N GLN A 1030 -75.74 7.43 -66.96
CA GLN A 1030 -75.92 8.86 -66.70
C GLN A 1030 -75.56 9.73 -67.91
N GLN A 1031 -74.52 9.39 -68.68
CA GLN A 1031 -74.21 10.10 -69.94
C GLN A 1031 -75.34 9.98 -70.96
N ARG A 1032 -75.95 8.79 -71.13
CA ARG A 1032 -77.13 8.60 -71.99
C ARG A 1032 -78.30 9.51 -71.57
N ARG A 1033 -78.53 9.67 -70.27
CA ARG A 1033 -79.58 10.57 -69.75
C ARG A 1033 -79.24 12.05 -69.93
N LYS A 1034 -77.96 12.44 -69.87
CA LYS A 1034 -77.55 13.86 -69.95
C LYS A 1034 -77.68 14.43 -71.37
N VAL A 1035 -77.28 13.67 -72.39
CA VAL A 1035 -77.46 14.07 -73.81
C VAL A 1035 -78.94 14.33 -74.14
N MET A 1036 -79.85 13.53 -73.57
CA MET A 1036 -81.30 13.69 -73.74
C MET A 1036 -81.83 15.03 -73.21
N TRP A 1037 -81.26 15.55 -72.12
CA TRP A 1037 -81.62 16.85 -71.54
C TRP A 1037 -80.99 18.03 -72.29
N GLU A 1038 -79.76 17.88 -72.79
CA GLU A 1038 -79.06 18.96 -73.51
C GLU A 1038 -79.72 19.27 -74.87
N ILE A 1039 -80.37 18.28 -75.50
CA ILE A 1039 -81.21 18.49 -76.69
C ILE A 1039 -82.45 19.36 -76.36
N LEU A 1040 -83.13 19.07 -75.24
CA LEU A 1040 -84.33 19.82 -74.80
C LEU A 1040 -84.03 21.26 -74.33
N GLY A 1041 -82.79 21.55 -73.91
CA GLY A 1041 -82.39 22.88 -73.45
C GLY A 1041 -82.08 23.88 -74.58
N ALA A 1042 -81.74 23.41 -75.77
CA ALA A 1042 -81.28 24.27 -76.87
C ALA A 1042 -82.41 25.12 -77.51
N GLU A 1043 -83.64 24.63 -77.47
CA GLU A 1043 -84.78 25.20 -78.21
C GLU A 1043 -85.31 26.51 -77.60
N THR A 1044 -85.13 26.72 -76.29
CA THR A 1044 -85.77 27.82 -75.54
C THR A 1044 -84.97 29.11 -75.46
N SER A 1045 -83.69 29.11 -75.86
CA SER A 1045 -82.74 30.20 -75.55
C SER A 1045 -82.60 31.30 -76.61
N LEU A 1046 -83.35 31.23 -77.73
CA LEU A 1046 -83.06 32.01 -78.95
C LEU A 1046 -83.73 33.39 -79.08
N ARG A 1047 -84.09 34.08 -77.98
CA ARG A 1047 -84.74 35.41 -78.05
C ARG A 1047 -84.17 36.48 -77.09
N LYS A 1048 -83.44 37.43 -77.72
CA LYS A 1048 -83.17 38.83 -77.31
C LYS A 1048 -81.97 39.16 -76.38
N LEU A 1049 -80.80 39.29 -77.03
CA LEU A 1049 -79.91 40.48 -76.98
C LEU A 1049 -80.67 41.79 -77.36
N PRO A 1050 -80.14 43.05 -77.25
CA PRO A 1050 -78.74 43.53 -77.33
C PRO A 1050 -78.26 44.50 -76.19
N LEU A 1051 -76.94 44.70 -75.92
CA LEU A 1051 -75.94 45.68 -76.48
C LEU A 1051 -76.25 47.18 -76.23
N TYR A 1052 -75.33 48.17 -76.14
CA TYR A 1052 -73.84 48.29 -76.20
C TYR A 1052 -73.42 49.58 -75.39
N GLU A 1053 -72.23 50.23 -75.38
CA GLU A 1053 -70.91 50.16 -76.06
C GLU A 1053 -69.76 50.40 -75.02
N HIS A 1054 -68.76 51.25 -75.31
CA HIS A 1054 -67.62 51.61 -74.44
C HIS A 1054 -67.42 53.14 -74.32
N ARG A 1055 -66.55 53.59 -73.37
CA ARG A 1055 -65.28 54.31 -73.68
C ARG A 1055 -64.48 54.71 -72.42
N SER A 1056 -63.36 55.38 -72.65
CA SER A 1056 -62.21 55.54 -71.76
C SER A 1056 -62.19 56.83 -70.92
N GLY A 1057 -61.66 56.73 -69.69
CA GLY A 1057 -60.76 57.75 -69.13
C GLY A 1057 -61.29 58.69 -68.04
N LYS A 1058 -60.40 58.97 -67.08
CA LYS A 1058 -60.52 59.95 -65.97
C LYS A 1058 -61.61 59.71 -64.89
N THR A 1059 -61.40 60.45 -63.82
CA THR A 1059 -62.07 60.47 -62.50
C THR A 1059 -63.54 60.89 -62.53
N TYR A 1060 -64.34 60.32 -61.62
CA TYR A 1060 -65.42 60.87 -60.76
C TYR A 1060 -66.24 59.64 -60.30
N LEU A 1061 -66.50 59.28 -59.04
CA LEU A 1061 -66.64 59.98 -57.75
C LEU A 1061 -67.80 60.99 -57.69
N ARG A 1062 -68.76 60.72 -56.78
CA ARG A 1062 -69.92 61.55 -56.37
C ARG A 1062 -71.07 61.62 -57.40
N ARG A 1063 -72.34 61.79 -56.99
CA ARG A 1063 -72.90 62.02 -55.63
C ARG A 1063 -74.40 61.63 -55.54
N ASN A 1064 -74.85 61.27 -54.32
CA ASN A 1064 -76.22 61.43 -53.81
C ASN A 1064 -77.35 60.62 -54.52
N LYS A 1065 -78.51 60.32 -53.91
CA LYS A 1065 -79.04 60.50 -52.54
C LYS A 1065 -80.24 59.54 -52.37
N SER A 1066 -80.32 58.76 -51.29
CA SER A 1066 -81.59 58.30 -50.68
C SER A 1066 -81.33 57.39 -49.47
N ASP A 1067 -81.88 57.77 -48.32
CA ASP A 1067 -82.68 56.98 -47.37
C ASP A 1067 -82.42 55.48 -47.13
N GLY A 1068 -82.39 55.11 -45.84
CA GLY A 1068 -82.62 53.75 -45.37
C GLY A 1068 -81.37 52.86 -45.19
N GLN A 1069 -80.97 52.66 -43.93
CA GLN A 1069 -80.19 51.51 -43.42
C GLN A 1069 -79.10 50.90 -44.32
N LEU A 1070 -77.82 51.24 -44.09
CA LEU A 1070 -76.70 50.34 -44.43
C LEU A 1070 -75.46 50.63 -43.54
N SER A 1071 -74.58 49.65 -43.41
CA SER A 1071 -73.55 49.57 -42.36
C SER A 1071 -72.16 50.08 -42.79
N GLU A 1072 -71.63 51.06 -42.05
CA GLU A 1072 -70.28 51.62 -42.19
C GLU A 1072 -69.78 52.17 -40.84
N PRO A 1073 -68.50 52.57 -40.66
CA PRO A 1073 -67.40 52.52 -41.63
C PRO A 1073 -66.15 51.74 -41.17
N LEU A 1074 -65.20 51.61 -42.10
CA LEU A 1074 -63.86 51.02 -41.95
C LEU A 1074 -62.79 52.15 -41.96
N VAL A 1075 -61.49 51.82 -42.00
CA VAL A 1075 -60.37 52.72 -42.45
C VAL A 1075 -59.95 53.83 -41.44
N LEU A 1076 -58.67 54.07 -41.08
CA LEU A 1076 -57.39 53.43 -41.43
C LEU A 1076 -56.25 53.75 -40.41
N SER A 1077 -55.15 52.98 -40.51
CA SER A 1077 -53.76 53.30 -40.09
C SER A 1077 -53.45 53.33 -38.58
N SER A 1078 -52.28 52.93 -38.08
CA SER A 1078 -51.08 52.26 -38.63
C SER A 1078 -50.40 51.46 -37.50
N GLY A 1079 -49.47 50.49 -37.65
CA GLY A 1079 -48.76 49.80 -38.75
C GLY A 1079 -47.66 48.95 -38.09
N LYS A 1080 -47.08 47.84 -38.60
CA LYS A 1080 -46.91 47.21 -39.93
C LYS A 1080 -47.04 45.67 -39.72
N LYS A 1081 -47.73 44.87 -40.55
CA LYS A 1081 -47.32 44.28 -41.87
C LYS A 1081 -46.01 43.46 -41.79
N ALA A 1082 -45.87 42.25 -42.38
CA ALA A 1082 -46.71 41.44 -43.29
C ALA A 1082 -46.34 39.92 -43.18
N TYR A 1083 -46.79 38.90 -43.95
CA TYR A 1083 -47.71 38.78 -45.11
C TYR A 1083 -48.28 37.31 -45.22
N LYS A 1084 -48.74 36.86 -46.41
CA LYS A 1084 -49.14 35.46 -46.76
C LYS A 1084 -48.92 35.17 -48.26
N ARG A 1085 -48.70 33.89 -48.64
CA ARG A 1085 -49.13 33.12 -49.88
C ARG A 1085 -48.12 31.99 -50.18
N ILE A 1086 -48.47 30.74 -50.54
CA ILE A 1086 -49.34 30.11 -51.58
C ILE A 1086 -48.61 29.92 -52.94
N LEU A 1087 -48.38 28.63 -53.28
CA LEU A 1087 -48.16 27.97 -54.59
C LEU A 1087 -47.11 28.52 -55.58
N SER A 1088 -46.15 27.66 -55.99
CA SER A 1088 -46.17 26.98 -57.30
C SER A 1088 -45.11 25.86 -57.39
N GLU A 1089 -45.25 24.95 -58.36
CA GLU A 1089 -44.25 23.93 -58.71
C GLU A 1089 -43.29 24.41 -59.84
N SER A 1090 -42.32 23.54 -60.19
CA SER A 1090 -41.70 23.39 -61.52
C SER A 1090 -40.94 24.57 -62.17
N SER A 1091 -39.70 24.78 -61.74
CA SER A 1091 -38.54 25.15 -62.58
C SER A 1091 -37.25 24.98 -61.76
N LEU A 1092 -36.22 24.21 -62.15
CA LEU A 1092 -35.92 23.45 -63.37
C LEU A 1092 -35.21 22.12 -63.02
N ARG A 1093 -34.92 21.32 -64.06
CA ARG A 1093 -33.99 20.16 -64.13
C ARG A 1093 -32.88 20.19 -63.04
N GLY A 1094 -32.63 19.11 -62.31
CA GLY A 1094 -31.87 17.94 -62.80
C GLY A 1094 -30.41 18.06 -62.30
N LEU A 1095 -29.67 17.01 -61.93
CA LEU A 1095 -29.62 15.65 -62.48
C LEU A 1095 -29.09 14.64 -61.43
N LEU A 1096 -29.53 13.38 -61.55
CA LEU A 1096 -28.94 12.15 -60.94
C LEU A 1096 -29.05 12.06 -59.39
N GLU A 1097 -29.42 10.93 -58.76
CA GLU A 1097 -29.01 9.51 -58.90
C GLU A 1097 -27.59 9.27 -58.31
N TYR A 1098 -27.28 8.19 -57.58
CA TYR A 1098 -27.99 6.91 -57.37
C TYR A 1098 -27.59 6.23 -56.03
N HIS A 1099 -28.17 5.05 -55.75
CA HIS A 1099 -27.81 3.97 -54.79
C HIS A 1099 -26.76 4.19 -53.67
N THR A 1100 -26.92 3.80 -52.41
CA THR A 1100 -27.39 2.52 -51.81
C THR A 1100 -26.62 1.23 -52.17
N THR A 1101 -25.37 1.04 -51.72
CA THR A 1101 -24.80 -0.32 -51.49
C THR A 1101 -23.59 -0.38 -50.54
N LYS A 1102 -23.35 -1.57 -49.95
CA LYS A 1102 -22.08 -2.05 -49.32
C LYS A 1102 -21.12 -2.57 -50.44
N PRO A 1103 -19.85 -3.04 -50.22
CA PRO A 1103 -19.24 -3.57 -48.98
C PRO A 1103 -17.71 -3.42 -48.75
N ARG A 1104 -17.26 -3.95 -47.59
CA ARG A 1104 -16.00 -4.70 -47.27
C ARG A 1104 -14.60 -4.29 -47.81
N ALA A 1105 -13.66 -4.31 -46.85
CA ALA A 1105 -12.31 -4.92 -46.88
C ALA A 1105 -11.03 -4.09 -47.20
N ASN A 1106 -10.08 -4.21 -46.26
CA ASN A 1106 -8.61 -4.30 -46.36
C ASN A 1106 -7.80 -3.49 -47.42
N SER A 1107 -7.05 -2.48 -46.97
CA SER A 1107 -5.58 -2.38 -47.19
C SER A 1107 -4.94 -1.35 -46.21
N PRO A 1108 -3.59 -1.25 -46.08
CA PRO A 1108 -2.91 -0.41 -45.07
C PRO A 1108 -2.13 0.82 -45.63
N TYR A 1109 -1.60 1.64 -44.70
CA TYR A 1109 -0.55 2.68 -44.89
C TYR A 1109 -0.99 4.00 -45.62
N PRO A 1110 -0.18 5.12 -45.65
CA PRO A 1110 -0.22 6.11 -44.55
C PRO A 1110 -0.11 7.61 -45.00
N TYR A 1111 0.24 8.49 -44.04
CA TYR A 1111 0.75 9.89 -44.12
C TYR A 1111 -0.19 11.12 -44.05
N ALA A 1112 0.40 12.20 -43.51
CA ALA A 1112 0.12 13.63 -43.73
C ALA A 1112 -1.16 14.30 -43.14
N THR A 1113 -1.08 14.60 -41.84
CA THR A 1113 -1.10 15.96 -41.23
C THR A 1113 -1.15 17.24 -42.13
N PRO A 1114 -1.44 18.48 -41.59
CA PRO A 1114 -1.86 18.87 -40.22
C PRO A 1114 -2.88 20.06 -40.10
N LYS A 1115 -3.12 20.49 -38.84
CA LYS A 1115 -3.62 21.83 -38.36
C LYS A 1115 -5.12 22.17 -38.51
N ARG A 1116 -5.87 21.97 -37.41
CA ARG A 1116 -6.04 23.06 -36.42
C ARG A 1116 -6.19 22.52 -35.01
#